data_AF-A0A4U5TP22-F1
#
_entry.id   AF-A0A4U5TP22-F1
#
_cell.length_a   1.000
_cell.length_b   1.000
_cell.length_c   1.000
_cell.angle_alpha   90.00
_cell.angle_beta   90.00
_cell.angle_gamma   90.00
#
_symmetry.space_group_name_H-M   'P 1'
#
loop_
_entity.id
_entity.type
_entity.pdbx_description
1 polymer ?
#
loop_
_entity_poly.entity_id
_entity_poly.type
_entity_poly.pdbx_seq_one_letter_code
_entity_poly.pdbx_strand_id
1 'polypeptide(L)'
;MVFSCKYEGELSERSAKKRQFEIAKKVLKDVYKDGVIFVFYDAQGNFRFSFLRRNYGNKSEKYTNWKRYTYYVDPVKQNKTFKDRIDNCNYNSLDHIQEAFSVEPLNKKFYQDIAKTFFELISGKYRVGSKTINVSQPLLELPSTPYTSNETIYKEFAVRLIGRSIFCWFLKNKKSNAGRPLMPESLLSSTAVEQQQKNYYHNVLEKLFFLILNKKTEDRKAFDLPPEANQIPFLNGGLFEAHSDDFFDNNKPNYALKIPDTWFTNFFETLEQYNFTIDENSINDSEVTIDPEMLGTIFENLLAEIDPDTEKSARKATGSFYTPREIVDYMVEQSLVQYLKTKTTLTNETALLNLFQETQEDEVFSNTEKEQILNALSSVKILDPACGSGAFPMGAVNKIIKALEQLDPDAEWWKEQQVKLIPNPVARKNLKAKLEKSTSDYARKLGVIQNSIYGVDIQPIAAEISKLRSFLSLVIDENIDDNAPNRGIEPLPNLEFKFVTANTLIGLPEAENQQLGMFDDMEELQALEELREEYLQSYSKKKQKIKDKFLKTQKKAFKGTHNLFADQNSRSYKLVSWNPFKNEPSSWFDPQWMFGIDKFDVVIGNPPYVSFGARGVGKLIKEKKELFKLLFKNSAEYKINIYALFMEKGISLLSESGVTSYIVPDSFLLGRYFSKIRNYILKRCTIQSLMLIKAEVFKSASLGQSVVYVLNRKIDKSNKIKVLLSRKVNELENSSYIKFTFPQNYYDTTDYNRFRMLFNKDDYEIIKKIDSVGEKLENYFRGHTGVRSKIGQKNIIFDTPSKKTYKKGIISGGQIHKFNIDYEGHYLNIDPNILHGGGFRKEIIENDKILIRQTADNLICAVDSNNYYHLNNVHSFSPINKKLNINYVCGVLNSRLINFYYNKISLEEGRAMAQIDIEVIEKIPIPYVNDSIQIKISNLINQITDNIEAINEEFELIIYKLYNLTYQEVLIIDPEFSLTQEEYDNYKI
;
A
#
# COMPACT_ATOMS: atom_id res chain seq x y z
N MET A 1 3.37 22.61 -30.55
CA MET A 1 3.12 24.05 -30.82
C MET A 1 3.50 24.84 -29.57
N VAL A 2 3.97 26.07 -29.71
CA VAL A 2 4.23 26.96 -28.56
C VAL A 2 3.51 28.29 -28.81
N PHE A 3 2.81 28.84 -27.82
CA PHE A 3 2.25 30.20 -27.90
C PHE A 3 2.35 30.93 -26.55
N SER A 4 2.34 32.26 -26.59
CA SER A 4 2.26 33.09 -25.40
C SER A 4 1.07 34.03 -25.44
N CYS A 5 0.56 34.44 -24.28
CA CYS A 5 -0.57 35.33 -24.11
C CYS A 5 -0.33 36.28 -22.94
N LYS A 6 -0.52 37.58 -23.17
CA LYS A 6 -0.47 38.57 -22.09
C LYS A 6 -1.73 38.47 -21.24
N TYR A 7 -1.56 38.33 -19.93
CA TYR A 7 -2.63 38.39 -18.95
C TYR A 7 -2.74 39.81 -18.39
N GLU A 8 -3.94 40.38 -18.39
CA GLU A 8 -4.18 41.76 -17.93
C GLU A 8 -4.35 41.90 -16.41
N GLY A 9 -4.34 40.79 -15.67
CA GLY A 9 -4.29 40.78 -14.21
C GLY A 9 -2.91 40.38 -13.66
N GLU A 10 -2.81 40.21 -12.34
CA GLU A 10 -1.61 39.67 -11.70
C GLU A 10 -1.65 38.14 -11.71
N LEU A 11 -0.56 37.52 -12.17
CA LEU A 11 -0.40 36.08 -12.04
C LEU A 11 0.10 35.76 -10.64
N SER A 12 -0.58 34.81 -10.01
CA SER A 12 -0.12 34.09 -8.81
C SER A 12 -0.10 32.59 -9.08
N GLU A 13 0.53 31.82 -8.20
CA GLU A 13 0.54 30.34 -8.23
C GLU A 13 -0.87 29.77 -8.49
N ARG A 14 -1.91 30.31 -7.83
CA ARG A 14 -3.30 29.80 -7.91
C ARG A 14 -4.18 30.40 -9.02
N SER A 15 -3.82 31.54 -9.60
CA SER A 15 -4.72 32.34 -10.46
C SER A 15 -5.05 31.68 -11.82
N ALA A 16 -6.32 31.63 -12.23
CA ALA A 16 -6.80 31.42 -13.62
C ALA A 16 -6.29 30.18 -14.42
N LYS A 17 -5.68 29.15 -13.79
CA LYS A 17 -5.14 27.95 -14.47
C LYS A 17 -6.14 27.29 -15.44
N LYS A 18 -7.37 27.05 -14.99
CA LYS A 18 -8.44 26.43 -15.79
C LYS A 18 -8.76 27.22 -17.05
N ARG A 19 -8.86 28.55 -16.93
CA ARG A 19 -9.21 29.44 -18.04
C ARG A 19 -8.11 29.46 -19.10
N GLN A 20 -6.86 29.51 -18.67
CA GLN A 20 -5.69 29.43 -19.53
C GLN A 20 -5.65 28.11 -20.31
N PHE A 21 -5.95 27.01 -19.63
CA PHE A 21 -5.97 25.68 -20.24
C PHE A 21 -7.11 25.50 -21.25
N GLU A 22 -8.30 26.04 -20.98
CA GLU A 22 -9.41 26.03 -21.94
C GLU A 22 -9.11 26.87 -23.19
N ILE A 23 -8.37 27.98 -23.05
CA ILE A 23 -7.84 28.73 -24.21
C ILE A 23 -6.87 27.84 -25.00
N ALA A 24 -5.88 27.24 -24.33
CA ALA A 24 -4.91 26.36 -24.99
C ALA A 24 -5.55 25.17 -25.71
N LYS A 25 -6.60 24.60 -25.13
CA LYS A 25 -7.39 23.51 -25.73
C LYS A 25 -8.13 23.94 -26.99
N LYS A 26 -8.68 25.16 -27.04
CA LYS A 26 -9.27 25.73 -28.26
C LYS A 26 -8.22 25.89 -29.34
N VAL A 27 -7.09 26.52 -29.04
CA VAL A 27 -5.99 26.70 -30.00
C VAL A 27 -5.46 25.35 -30.50
N LEU A 28 -5.27 24.37 -29.60
CA LEU A 28 -4.82 23.03 -29.97
C LEU A 28 -5.82 22.29 -30.89
N LYS A 29 -7.12 22.57 -30.77
CA LYS A 29 -8.15 22.07 -31.68
C LYS A 29 -8.04 22.71 -33.05
N ASP A 30 -7.96 24.03 -33.10
CA ASP A 30 -7.98 24.81 -34.34
C ASP A 30 -6.73 24.56 -35.20
N VAL A 31 -5.57 24.33 -34.57
CA VAL A 31 -4.28 24.13 -35.26
C VAL A 31 -4.00 22.65 -35.57
N TYR A 32 -4.91 21.73 -35.20
CA TYR A 32 -4.79 20.28 -35.45
C TYR A 32 -3.42 19.68 -35.03
N LYS A 33 -2.96 19.97 -33.81
CA LYS A 33 -1.73 19.39 -33.24
C LYS A 33 -2.02 18.46 -32.06
N ASP A 34 -1.04 17.62 -31.73
CA ASP A 34 -1.11 16.62 -30.65
C ASP A 34 -0.72 17.17 -29.28
N GLY A 35 0.06 18.26 -29.24
CA GLY A 35 0.45 18.92 -28.00
C GLY A 35 0.83 20.39 -28.17
N VAL A 36 0.66 21.15 -27.08
CA VAL A 36 0.94 22.58 -26.98
C VAL A 36 1.64 22.91 -25.67
N ILE A 37 2.71 23.69 -25.77
CA ILE A 37 3.25 24.47 -24.65
C ILE A 37 2.63 25.85 -24.76
N PHE A 38 2.15 26.40 -23.65
CA PHE A 38 1.56 27.73 -23.66
C PHE A 38 2.02 28.54 -22.45
N VAL A 39 2.17 29.84 -22.67
CA VAL A 39 2.74 30.75 -21.68
C VAL A 39 1.80 31.91 -21.44
N PHE A 40 1.32 32.08 -20.21
CA PHE A 40 0.63 33.31 -19.80
C PHE A 40 1.58 34.16 -18.98
N TYR A 41 1.70 35.44 -19.29
CA TYR A 41 2.59 36.36 -18.57
C TYR A 41 1.87 37.65 -18.17
N ASP A 42 2.22 38.19 -17.00
CA ASP A 42 1.66 39.46 -16.51
C ASP A 42 2.60 40.65 -16.77
N ALA A 43 2.21 41.84 -16.30
CA ALA A 43 2.99 43.06 -16.48
C ALA A 43 4.25 43.11 -15.59
N GLN A 44 4.26 42.35 -14.49
CA GLN A 44 5.36 42.23 -13.54
C GLN A 44 6.46 41.27 -14.03
N GLY A 45 6.21 40.56 -15.14
CA GLY A 45 7.14 39.60 -15.73
C GLY A 45 7.03 38.20 -15.13
N ASN A 46 6.05 37.95 -14.27
CA ASN A 46 5.70 36.59 -13.88
C ASN A 46 5.10 35.87 -15.07
N PHE A 47 5.39 34.58 -15.20
CA PHE A 47 4.74 33.78 -16.22
C PHE A 47 4.43 32.37 -15.75
N ARG A 48 3.36 31.82 -16.30
CA ARG A 48 3.01 30.42 -16.18
C ARG A 48 3.34 29.68 -17.45
N PHE A 49 4.18 28.67 -17.35
CA PHE A 49 4.62 27.83 -18.44
C PHE A 49 3.98 26.45 -18.32
N SER A 50 3.09 26.11 -19.25
CA SER A 50 2.20 24.95 -19.12
C SER A 50 2.26 24.05 -20.36
N PHE A 51 2.03 22.75 -20.17
CA PHE A 51 1.97 21.77 -21.26
C PHE A 51 0.61 21.05 -21.30
N LEU A 52 0.05 20.94 -22.50
CA LEU A 52 -1.20 20.27 -22.78
C LEU A 52 -1.03 19.31 -23.97
N ARG A 53 -1.46 18.05 -23.84
CA ARG A 53 -1.50 17.08 -24.96
C ARG A 53 -2.86 16.41 -25.11
N ARG A 54 -3.12 15.88 -26.30
CA ARG A 54 -4.26 14.99 -26.57
C ARG A 54 -3.95 13.57 -26.09
N ASN A 55 -4.94 12.91 -25.49
CA ASN A 55 -4.85 11.50 -25.12
C ASN A 55 -5.64 10.66 -26.13
N TYR A 56 -4.96 9.71 -26.78
CA TYR A 56 -5.57 8.79 -27.74
C TYR A 56 -6.03 7.50 -27.04
N GLY A 57 -7.26 7.06 -27.33
CA GLY A 57 -7.79 5.76 -26.85
C GLY A 57 -8.63 5.80 -25.56
N ASN A 58 -8.74 6.93 -24.86
CA ASN A 58 -9.59 7.07 -23.67
C ASN A 58 -10.82 7.96 -23.97
N LYS A 59 -12.04 7.44 -23.85
CA LYS A 59 -13.27 8.18 -24.20
C LYS A 59 -13.63 9.27 -23.20
N SER A 60 -13.21 9.14 -21.93
CA SER A 60 -13.52 10.08 -20.84
C SER A 60 -12.58 11.29 -20.77
N GLU A 61 -11.29 11.12 -21.10
CA GLU A 61 -10.29 12.18 -21.03
C GLU A 61 -9.55 12.39 -22.35
N LYS A 62 -10.04 13.31 -23.18
CA LYS A 62 -9.42 13.63 -24.49
C LYS A 62 -8.10 14.40 -24.38
N TYR A 63 -7.77 14.95 -23.21
CA TYR A 63 -6.62 15.84 -22.98
C TYR A 63 -6.00 15.57 -21.61
N THR A 64 -4.74 15.97 -21.40
CA THR A 64 -4.14 16.00 -20.05
C THR A 64 -4.88 16.92 -19.09
N ASN A 65 -4.85 16.60 -17.80
CA ASN A 65 -5.52 17.37 -16.76
C ASN A 65 -4.95 18.81 -16.67
N TRP A 66 -5.85 19.80 -16.60
CA TRP A 66 -5.50 21.23 -16.64
C TRP A 66 -4.74 21.75 -15.43
N LYS A 67 -4.82 21.03 -14.32
CA LYS A 67 -4.12 21.33 -13.08
C LYS A 67 -2.73 20.66 -13.01
N ARG A 68 -2.42 19.73 -13.94
CA ARG A 68 -1.13 19.03 -14.02
C ARG A 68 -0.24 19.68 -15.11
N TYR A 69 1.08 19.49 -15.01
CA TYR A 69 2.08 19.91 -16.00
C TYR A 69 2.22 21.43 -16.19
N THR A 70 2.47 22.14 -15.09
CA THR A 70 2.61 23.60 -15.06
C THR A 70 3.77 24.04 -14.17
N TYR A 71 4.51 25.04 -14.64
CA TYR A 71 5.45 25.83 -13.85
C TYR A 71 4.91 27.24 -13.67
N TYR A 72 4.97 27.75 -12.44
CA TYR A 72 4.91 29.18 -12.18
C TYR A 72 6.34 29.72 -12.04
N VAL A 73 6.67 30.78 -12.79
CA VAL A 73 8.02 31.35 -12.84
C VAL A 73 7.93 32.81 -12.45
N ASP A 74 8.68 33.15 -11.41
CA ASP A 74 8.77 34.49 -10.82
C ASP A 74 10.18 35.04 -11.09
N PRO A 75 10.32 36.22 -11.73
CA PRO A 75 11.62 36.76 -12.12
C PRO A 75 12.57 37.04 -10.93
N VAL A 76 12.04 37.15 -9.70
CA VAL A 76 12.82 37.36 -8.48
C VAL A 76 13.38 36.03 -7.93
N LYS A 77 12.73 34.89 -8.22
CA LYS A 77 13.18 33.56 -7.78
C LYS A 77 14.29 33.01 -8.69
N GLN A 78 15.13 32.11 -8.17
CA GLN A 78 16.25 31.53 -8.96
C GLN A 78 15.77 30.66 -10.14
N ASN A 79 14.60 30.01 -9.99
CA ASN A 79 13.95 29.15 -11.00
C ASN A 79 14.85 28.04 -11.57
N LYS A 80 15.79 27.53 -10.78
CA LYS A 80 16.78 26.52 -11.22
C LYS A 80 16.12 25.26 -11.75
N THR A 81 15.11 24.72 -11.07
CA THR A 81 14.37 23.52 -11.49
C THR A 81 13.73 23.70 -12.87
N PHE A 82 13.05 24.82 -13.10
CA PHE A 82 12.44 25.13 -14.37
C PHE A 82 13.50 25.17 -15.48
N LYS A 83 14.59 25.92 -15.28
CA LYS A 83 15.70 26.02 -16.24
C LYS A 83 16.31 24.64 -16.56
N ASP A 84 16.74 23.90 -15.54
CA ASP A 84 17.37 22.58 -15.69
C ASP A 84 16.49 21.59 -16.48
N ARG A 85 15.18 21.58 -16.20
CA ARG A 85 14.24 20.62 -16.81
C ARG A 85 13.88 21.00 -18.24
N ILE A 86 13.68 22.28 -18.50
CA ILE A 86 13.33 22.79 -19.83
C ILE A 86 14.55 22.80 -20.75
N ASP A 87 15.74 23.14 -20.24
CA ASP A 87 16.99 23.16 -21.03
C ASP A 87 17.45 21.75 -21.40
N ASN A 88 17.30 20.77 -20.50
CA ASN A 88 17.70 19.38 -20.74
C ASN A 88 16.57 18.49 -21.32
N CYS A 89 15.39 19.06 -21.63
CA CYS A 89 14.28 18.29 -22.18
C CYS A 89 14.56 17.85 -23.63
N ASN A 90 14.29 16.57 -23.93
CA ASN A 90 14.25 16.10 -25.31
C ASN A 90 12.89 16.42 -25.95
N TYR A 91 12.84 17.51 -26.72
CA TYR A 91 11.62 17.98 -27.40
C TYR A 91 11.17 17.13 -28.60
N ASN A 92 11.86 16.03 -28.92
CA ASN A 92 11.47 15.13 -30.02
C ASN A 92 10.38 14.12 -29.62
N SER A 93 9.98 14.05 -28.35
CA SER A 93 8.95 13.13 -27.86
C SER A 93 7.96 13.84 -26.93
N LEU A 94 6.66 13.68 -27.18
CA LEU A 94 5.62 14.20 -26.29
C LEU A 94 5.67 13.58 -24.89
N ASP A 95 6.17 12.35 -24.76
CA ASP A 95 6.36 11.72 -23.45
C ASP A 95 7.51 12.37 -22.68
N HIS A 96 8.64 12.68 -23.34
CA HIS A 96 9.75 13.41 -22.71
C HIS A 96 9.39 14.86 -22.37
N ILE A 97 8.60 15.54 -23.21
CA ILE A 97 8.06 16.86 -22.90
C ILE A 97 7.14 16.77 -21.70
N GLN A 98 6.20 15.83 -21.67
CA GLN A 98 5.33 15.66 -20.50
C GLN A 98 6.12 15.35 -19.22
N GLU A 99 7.14 14.49 -19.32
CA GLU A 99 8.03 14.14 -18.21
C GLU A 99 8.79 15.34 -17.67
N ALA A 100 9.20 16.29 -18.53
CA ALA A 100 9.85 17.53 -18.10
C ALA A 100 8.93 18.39 -17.23
N PHE A 101 7.62 18.36 -17.47
CA PHE A 101 6.61 19.08 -16.67
C PHE A 101 6.03 18.22 -15.53
N SER A 102 6.49 16.98 -15.35
CA SER A 102 6.01 16.10 -14.28
C SER A 102 6.74 16.37 -12.95
N VAL A 103 6.03 16.22 -11.84
CA VAL A 103 6.57 16.33 -10.48
C VAL A 103 7.37 15.06 -10.09
N GLU A 104 7.03 13.89 -10.64
CA GLU A 104 7.64 12.62 -10.23
C GLU A 104 9.17 12.58 -10.38
N PRO A 105 9.78 13.01 -11.51
CA PRO A 105 11.23 12.98 -11.63
C PRO A 105 11.91 14.03 -10.75
N LEU A 106 11.25 15.16 -10.46
CA LEU A 106 11.72 16.13 -9.48
C LEU A 106 11.78 15.48 -8.09
N ASN A 107 10.71 14.78 -7.73
CA ASN A 107 10.61 14.10 -6.44
C ASN A 107 11.69 13.04 -6.26
N LYS A 108 11.96 12.30 -7.34
CA LYS A 108 13.04 11.32 -7.38
C LYS A 108 14.43 11.96 -7.24
N LYS A 109 14.68 13.11 -7.89
CA LYS A 109 15.96 13.83 -7.80
C LYS A 109 16.16 14.39 -6.39
N PHE A 110 15.15 15.09 -5.86
CA PHE A 110 15.18 15.61 -4.49
C PHE A 110 15.42 14.50 -3.47
N TYR A 111 14.74 13.35 -3.61
CA TYR A 111 15.01 12.17 -2.80
C TYR A 111 16.48 11.74 -2.83
N GLN A 112 17.07 11.63 -4.04
CA GLN A 112 18.46 11.20 -4.18
C GLN A 112 19.42 12.18 -3.51
N ASP A 113 19.15 13.47 -3.59
CA ASP A 113 19.97 14.49 -2.96
C ASP A 113 19.84 14.46 -1.43
N ILE A 114 18.63 14.29 -0.89
CA ILE A 114 18.45 14.12 0.57
C ILE A 114 19.09 12.82 1.05
N ALA A 115 18.96 11.71 0.31
CA ALA A 115 19.62 10.46 0.64
C ALA A 115 21.14 10.60 0.66
N LYS A 116 21.71 11.30 -0.32
CA LYS A 116 23.13 11.65 -0.31
C LYS A 116 23.51 12.36 1.00
N THR A 117 22.80 13.43 1.39
CA THR A 117 23.12 14.17 2.63
C THR A 117 23.01 13.30 3.87
N PHE A 118 22.05 12.38 3.92
CA PHE A 118 21.88 11.41 5.00
C PHE A 118 23.08 10.47 5.12
N PHE A 119 23.50 9.81 4.03
CA PHE A 119 24.63 8.88 4.08
C PHE A 119 25.98 9.57 4.28
N GLU A 120 26.13 10.81 3.85
CA GLU A 120 27.30 11.62 4.19
C GLU A 120 27.38 11.88 5.70
N LEU A 121 26.24 12.00 6.39
CA LEU A 121 26.24 12.25 7.84
C LEU A 121 26.65 11.03 8.67
N ILE A 122 26.18 9.83 8.31
CA ILE A 122 26.34 8.62 9.16
C ILE A 122 27.21 7.50 8.57
N SER A 123 27.56 7.50 7.28
CA SER A 123 28.12 6.39 6.49
C SER A 123 27.08 5.47 5.81
N GLY A 124 27.45 4.91 4.65
CA GLY A 124 26.59 4.06 3.83
C GLY A 124 26.85 4.25 2.32
N LYS A 125 25.96 3.71 1.48
CA LYS A 125 26.09 3.79 0.03
C LYS A 125 24.92 4.52 -0.60
N TYR A 126 25.22 5.43 -1.51
CA TYR A 126 24.22 6.11 -2.33
C TYR A 126 24.62 6.10 -3.81
N ARG A 127 23.65 6.36 -4.70
CA ARG A 127 23.89 6.38 -6.16
C ARG A 127 23.85 7.80 -6.70
N VAL A 128 24.81 8.12 -7.55
CA VAL A 128 24.83 9.34 -8.38
C VAL A 128 24.89 8.90 -9.83
N GLY A 129 23.77 9.02 -10.54
CA GLY A 129 23.60 8.45 -11.87
C GLY A 129 23.78 6.92 -11.86
N SER A 130 24.73 6.40 -12.63
CA SER A 130 25.10 4.98 -12.66
C SER A 130 26.18 4.59 -11.65
N LYS A 131 26.82 5.55 -10.96
CA LYS A 131 27.91 5.30 -10.02
C LYS A 131 27.37 5.12 -8.60
N THR A 132 27.90 4.14 -7.87
CA THR A 132 27.64 3.96 -6.44
C THR A 132 28.80 4.55 -5.66
N ILE A 133 28.51 5.49 -4.77
CA ILE A 133 29.49 6.12 -3.87
C ILE A 133 29.37 5.44 -2.51
N ASN A 134 30.50 5.10 -1.90
CA ASN A 134 30.58 4.50 -0.58
C ASN A 134 31.21 5.50 0.40
N VAL A 135 30.44 5.91 1.40
CA VAL A 135 30.92 6.77 2.50
C VAL A 135 31.32 5.85 3.64
N SER A 136 32.62 5.75 3.89
CA SER A 136 33.18 4.78 4.85
C SER A 136 33.26 5.27 6.29
N GLN A 137 33.10 6.57 6.55
CA GLN A 137 33.20 7.17 7.88
C GLN A 137 32.05 8.18 8.10
N PRO A 138 31.34 8.12 9.24
CA PRO A 138 30.34 9.13 9.59
C PRO A 138 31.00 10.51 9.79
N LEU A 139 30.29 11.57 9.41
CA LEU A 139 30.60 12.94 9.81
C LEU A 139 30.02 13.30 11.19
N LEU A 140 28.93 12.63 11.58
CA LEU A 140 28.32 12.76 12.90
C LEU A 140 29.19 12.07 13.95
N GLU A 141 29.42 12.75 15.07
CA GLU A 141 30.00 12.16 16.29
C GLU A 141 28.98 12.32 17.43
N LEU A 142 28.56 11.20 18.05
CA LEU A 142 27.68 11.22 19.22
C LEU A 142 28.45 11.05 20.54
N PRO A 143 28.05 11.72 21.64
CA PRO A 143 28.72 11.63 22.94
C PRO A 143 28.77 10.20 23.49
N SER A 144 29.97 9.70 23.81
CA SER A 144 30.19 8.38 24.42
C SER A 144 29.49 7.21 23.72
N THR A 145 29.16 7.35 22.43
CA THR A 145 28.34 6.40 21.68
C THR A 145 29.09 6.03 20.39
N PRO A 146 29.95 5.00 20.40
CA PRO A 146 30.71 4.61 19.20
C PRO A 146 29.79 4.11 18.09
N TYR A 147 30.00 4.61 16.86
CA TYR A 147 29.18 4.27 15.70
C TYR A 147 29.10 2.76 15.44
N THR A 148 30.23 2.05 15.53
CA THR A 148 30.35 0.61 15.21
C THR A 148 29.43 -0.30 16.04
N SER A 149 28.99 0.16 17.22
CA SER A 149 28.11 -0.61 18.11
C SER A 149 26.70 -0.02 18.22
N ASN A 150 26.44 1.15 17.62
CA ASN A 150 25.22 1.94 17.84
C ASN A 150 24.67 2.57 16.56
N GLU A 151 24.86 1.92 15.42
CA GLU A 151 24.47 2.41 14.10
C GLU A 151 23.02 2.91 14.04
N THR A 152 22.10 2.19 14.68
CA THR A 152 20.67 2.54 14.76
C THR A 152 20.44 3.90 15.42
N ILE A 153 21.15 4.22 16.51
CA ILE A 153 21.00 5.49 17.22
C ILE A 153 21.46 6.66 16.34
N TYR A 154 22.56 6.48 15.60
CA TYR A 154 23.05 7.49 14.65
C TYR A 154 22.05 7.73 13.51
N LYS A 155 21.50 6.65 12.95
CA LYS A 155 20.48 6.70 11.90
C LYS A 155 19.22 7.42 12.37
N GLU A 156 18.70 7.05 13.53
CA GLU A 156 17.53 7.68 14.14
C GLU A 156 17.76 9.17 14.41
N PHE A 157 18.93 9.54 14.96
CA PHE A 157 19.31 10.94 15.17
C PHE A 157 19.36 11.72 13.85
N ALA A 158 20.02 11.17 12.82
CA ALA A 158 20.15 11.81 11.51
C ALA A 158 18.78 12.03 10.83
N VAL A 159 17.89 11.04 10.90
CA VAL A 159 16.51 11.17 10.40
C VAL A 159 15.75 12.27 11.16
N ARG A 160 15.81 12.29 12.50
CA ARG A 160 15.16 13.34 13.29
C ARG A 160 15.72 14.73 12.96
N LEU A 161 17.03 14.86 12.82
CA LEU A 161 17.69 16.12 12.47
C LEU A 161 17.22 16.65 11.11
N ILE A 162 17.27 15.80 10.08
CA ILE A 162 16.82 16.15 8.73
C ILE A 162 15.31 16.46 8.74
N GLY A 163 14.50 15.65 9.42
CA GLY A 163 13.05 15.85 9.54
C GLY A 163 12.68 17.18 10.19
N ARG A 164 13.30 17.51 11.34
CA ARG A 164 13.12 18.80 12.02
C ARG A 164 13.57 19.97 11.14
N SER A 165 14.68 19.82 10.43
CA SER A 165 15.23 20.87 9.56
C SER A 165 14.35 21.13 8.33
N ILE A 166 13.88 20.08 7.65
CA ILE A 166 12.94 20.22 6.52
C ILE A 166 11.59 20.76 7.00
N PHE A 167 11.09 20.34 8.17
CA PHE A 167 9.87 20.93 8.76
C PHE A 167 10.01 22.44 8.94
N CYS A 168 11.12 22.89 9.53
CA CYS A 168 11.39 24.31 9.67
C CYS A 168 11.56 25.02 8.32
N TRP A 169 12.06 24.33 7.29
CA TRP A 169 12.10 24.83 5.93
C TRP A 169 10.70 25.03 5.32
N PHE A 170 9.74 24.13 5.57
CA PHE A 170 8.33 24.37 5.20
C PHE A 170 7.75 25.60 5.92
N LEU A 171 8.06 25.78 7.21
CA LEU A 171 7.63 26.98 7.95
C LEU A 171 8.22 28.28 7.40
N LYS A 172 9.45 28.25 6.87
CA LYS A 172 10.08 29.40 6.20
C LYS A 172 9.26 29.85 4.97
N ASN A 173 8.62 28.91 4.29
CA ASN A 173 7.79 29.20 3.12
C ASN A 173 6.37 29.67 3.49
N LYS A 174 5.90 29.44 4.72
CA LYS A 174 4.63 29.96 5.23
C LYS A 174 4.79 31.42 5.70
N LYS A 175 4.16 32.36 5.00
CA LYS A 175 4.26 33.81 5.25
C LYS A 175 2.93 34.40 5.72
N SER A 176 3.00 35.45 6.54
CA SER A 176 1.83 36.27 6.90
C SER A 176 1.35 37.11 5.72
N ASN A 177 0.19 37.74 5.84
CA ASN A 177 -0.33 38.68 4.83
C ASN A 177 0.63 39.85 4.56
N ALA A 178 1.51 40.19 5.50
CA ALA A 178 2.56 41.18 5.34
C ALA A 178 3.85 40.62 4.68
N GLY A 179 3.82 39.37 4.19
CA GLY A 179 4.95 38.70 3.56
C GLY A 179 6.03 38.20 4.53
N ARG A 180 5.81 38.28 5.86
CA ARG A 180 6.79 37.86 6.87
C ARG A 180 6.73 36.35 7.12
N PRO A 181 7.83 35.59 6.98
CA PRO A 181 7.83 34.15 7.19
C PRO A 181 7.64 33.78 8.67
N LEU A 182 7.10 32.58 8.95
CA LEU A 182 7.08 32.03 10.32
C LEU A 182 8.47 31.69 10.83
N MET A 183 9.37 31.36 9.91
CA MET A 183 10.76 31.04 10.20
C MET A 183 11.70 32.01 9.46
N PRO A 184 12.52 32.80 10.17
CA PRO A 184 13.44 33.77 9.58
C PRO A 184 14.46 33.11 8.63
N GLU A 185 14.71 33.75 7.48
CA GLU A 185 15.70 33.27 6.51
C GLU A 185 17.14 33.39 7.03
N SER A 186 17.38 34.31 7.98
CA SER A 186 18.67 34.50 8.65
C SER A 186 19.09 33.31 9.51
N LEU A 187 18.17 32.39 9.81
CA LEU A 187 18.46 31.21 10.63
C LEU A 187 18.58 29.93 9.81
N LEU A 188 17.96 29.84 8.63
CA LEU A 188 17.85 28.61 7.83
C LEU A 188 18.18 28.87 6.37
N SER A 189 19.47 29.02 6.08
CA SER A 189 20.03 29.14 4.73
C SER A 189 21.49 28.72 4.73
N SER A 190 22.04 28.46 3.55
CA SER A 190 23.49 28.26 3.36
C SER A 190 24.29 29.45 3.91
N THR A 191 23.83 30.68 3.64
CA THR A 191 24.42 31.92 4.16
C THR A 191 24.34 32.04 5.68
N ALA A 192 23.26 31.57 6.32
CA ALA A 192 23.15 31.58 7.78
C ALA A 192 24.22 30.71 8.45
N VAL A 193 24.56 29.57 7.83
CA VAL A 193 25.63 28.69 8.30
C VAL A 193 26.98 29.42 8.22
N GLU A 194 27.25 30.10 7.10
CA GLU A 194 28.49 30.86 6.90
C GLU A 194 28.64 32.03 7.90
N GLN A 195 27.55 32.76 8.15
CA GLN A 195 27.55 33.93 9.04
C GLN A 195 27.79 33.57 10.51
N GLN A 196 27.34 32.39 10.96
CA GLN A 196 27.53 31.93 12.34
C GLN A 196 29.00 31.56 12.66
N GLN A 197 29.84 31.38 11.63
CA GLN A 197 31.26 31.01 11.67
C GLN A 197 31.57 29.60 12.20
N LYS A 198 31.01 29.16 13.35
CA LYS A 198 31.25 27.82 13.95
C LYS A 198 30.06 27.27 14.74
N ASN A 199 29.97 25.94 14.78
CA ASN A 199 29.02 25.16 15.60
C ASN A 199 27.56 25.54 15.34
N TYR A 200 27.18 25.61 14.06
CA TYR A 200 25.85 26.03 13.63
C TYR A 200 24.74 25.18 14.27
N TYR A 201 24.94 23.87 14.43
CA TYR A 201 23.97 23.00 15.12
C TYR A 201 23.64 23.50 16.53
N HIS A 202 24.63 23.56 17.43
CA HIS A 202 24.40 23.94 18.83
C HIS A 202 23.99 25.40 19.00
N ASN A 203 24.53 26.29 18.16
CA ASN A 203 24.27 27.72 18.30
C ASN A 203 22.92 28.16 17.71
N VAL A 204 22.43 27.45 16.68
CA VAL A 204 21.21 27.82 15.95
C VAL A 204 20.17 26.72 16.04
N LEU A 205 20.40 25.55 15.43
CA LEU A 205 19.37 24.52 15.26
C LEU A 205 18.91 23.89 16.59
N GLU A 206 19.83 23.54 17.48
CA GLU A 206 19.52 22.89 18.75
C GLU A 206 18.72 23.83 19.66
N LYS A 207 19.11 25.11 19.74
CA LYS A 207 18.35 26.16 20.42
C LYS A 207 16.99 26.38 19.74
N LEU A 208 16.95 26.41 18.41
CA LEU A 208 15.72 26.56 17.64
C LEU A 208 14.71 25.45 17.95
N PHE A 209 15.15 24.20 17.93
CA PHE A 209 14.30 23.05 18.23
C PHE A 209 13.84 23.09 19.68
N PHE A 210 14.76 23.04 20.64
CA PHE A 210 14.40 22.71 22.01
C PHE A 210 14.05 23.92 22.89
N LEU A 211 14.53 25.11 22.55
CA LEU A 211 14.33 26.32 23.36
C LEU A 211 13.44 27.38 22.71
N ILE A 212 13.23 27.32 21.40
CA ILE A 212 12.35 28.26 20.68
C ILE A 212 11.02 27.59 20.34
N LEU A 213 11.04 26.54 19.51
CA LEU A 213 9.81 25.89 19.02
C LEU A 213 9.08 25.09 20.11
N ASN A 214 9.81 24.56 21.10
CA ASN A 214 9.28 23.92 22.31
C ASN A 214 9.19 24.88 23.54
N LYS A 215 9.68 26.10 23.35
CA LYS A 215 9.72 27.28 24.22
C LYS A 215 8.52 28.23 24.22
N LYS A 216 7.72 28.43 25.27
CA LYS A 216 6.85 29.62 25.30
C LYS A 216 7.70 30.90 25.33
N THR A 217 7.30 31.95 24.60
CA THR A 217 8.07 33.20 24.48
C THR A 217 8.43 33.82 25.83
N GLU A 218 7.52 33.75 26.80
CA GLU A 218 7.70 34.22 28.18
C GLU A 218 8.87 33.52 28.90
N ASP A 219 9.03 32.23 28.64
CA ASP A 219 9.98 31.32 29.27
C ASP A 219 11.34 31.27 28.57
N ARG A 220 11.50 32.01 27.46
CA ARG A 220 12.73 32.07 26.64
C ARG A 220 13.81 33.00 27.24
N LYS A 221 13.41 33.97 28.07
CA LYS A 221 14.30 34.99 28.65
C LYS A 221 15.46 34.42 29.49
N ALA A 222 15.34 33.18 29.95
CA ALA A 222 16.37 32.50 30.73
C ALA A 222 17.53 31.95 29.89
N PHE A 223 17.48 32.08 28.56
CA PHE A 223 18.45 31.50 27.65
C PHE A 223 19.02 32.56 26.71
N ASP A 224 20.28 32.35 26.33
CA ASP A 224 20.92 33.09 25.25
C ASP A 224 20.46 32.53 23.89
N LEU A 225 19.61 33.29 23.19
CA LEU A 225 18.93 32.87 21.96
C LEU A 225 19.20 33.87 20.83
N PRO A 226 19.11 33.45 19.55
CA PRO A 226 19.20 34.35 18.41
C PRO A 226 18.24 35.55 18.53
N PRO A 227 18.61 36.75 18.03
CA PRO A 227 17.78 37.95 18.11
C PRO A 227 16.35 37.78 17.58
N GLU A 228 16.19 36.94 16.56
CA GLU A 228 14.93 36.65 15.89
C GLU A 228 14.05 35.64 16.65
N ALA A 229 14.52 35.08 17.77
CA ALA A 229 13.80 34.06 18.52
C ALA A 229 12.39 34.48 18.93
N ASN A 230 12.16 35.77 19.21
CA ASN A 230 10.83 36.28 19.59
C ASN A 230 9.83 36.35 18.42
N GLN A 231 10.31 36.28 17.18
CA GLN A 231 9.48 36.29 15.97
C GLN A 231 8.98 34.89 15.58
N ILE A 232 9.52 33.85 16.22
CA ILE A 232 9.22 32.44 15.92
C ILE A 232 8.16 31.93 16.89
N PRO A 233 7.04 31.37 16.41
CA PRO A 233 5.98 30.87 17.27
C PRO A 233 6.42 29.64 18.06
N PHE A 234 5.84 29.47 19.23
CA PHE A 234 5.84 28.22 19.99
C PHE A 234 4.87 27.23 19.33
N LEU A 235 5.36 26.04 18.99
CA LEU A 235 4.57 25.00 18.31
C LEU A 235 4.24 23.81 19.21
N ASN A 236 4.61 23.82 20.50
CA ASN A 236 4.62 22.67 21.38
C ASN A 236 5.73 21.64 21.07
N GLY A 237 6.27 21.04 22.13
CA GLY A 237 7.31 20.00 22.07
C GLY A 237 6.78 18.65 21.67
N GLY A 238 6.07 18.54 20.55
CA GLY A 238 5.87 17.26 19.89
C GLY A 238 7.17 16.85 19.22
N LEU A 239 7.29 17.14 17.92
CA LEU A 239 8.52 16.97 17.12
C LEU A 239 9.79 17.55 17.78
N PHE A 240 9.62 18.66 18.50
CA PHE A 240 10.70 19.43 19.09
C PHE A 240 10.91 19.14 20.59
N GLU A 241 10.37 18.04 21.12
CA GLU A 241 10.84 17.53 22.42
C GLU A 241 12.23 16.94 22.27
N ALA A 242 13.13 17.24 23.20
CA ALA A 242 14.43 16.60 23.27
C ALA A 242 14.24 15.16 23.75
N HIS A 243 14.73 14.21 22.97
CA HIS A 243 14.84 12.81 23.36
C HIS A 243 16.17 12.60 24.11
N SER A 244 16.29 11.47 24.83
CA SER A 244 17.56 11.08 25.47
C SER A 244 18.72 11.10 24.47
N ASP A 245 18.44 10.64 23.25
CA ASP A 245 19.43 10.46 22.20
C ASP A 245 19.66 11.76 21.40
N ASP A 246 19.00 12.85 21.78
CA ASP A 246 19.33 14.20 21.31
C ASP A 246 20.44 14.84 22.17
N PHE A 247 20.84 14.19 23.28
CA PHE A 247 21.92 14.62 24.19
C PHE A 247 21.75 16.05 24.74
N PHE A 248 20.50 16.52 24.85
CA PHE A 248 20.15 17.85 25.32
C PHE A 248 19.51 17.79 26.72
N ASP A 249 20.35 17.66 27.74
CA ASP A 249 19.90 17.53 29.13
C ASP A 249 19.85 18.87 29.87
N ASN A 250 18.86 19.03 30.75
CA ASN A 250 18.71 20.22 31.60
C ASN A 250 18.70 21.55 30.82
N ASN A 251 18.19 21.54 29.59
CA ASN A 251 18.18 22.69 28.67
C ASN A 251 19.59 23.19 28.30
N LYS A 252 20.58 22.30 28.23
CA LYS A 252 21.97 22.66 27.90
C LYS A 252 22.50 21.83 26.72
N PRO A 253 23.29 22.45 25.81
CA PRO A 253 23.94 21.77 24.71
C PRO A 253 25.04 20.83 25.22
N ASN A 254 25.16 19.65 24.61
CA ASN A 254 26.29 18.75 24.81
C ASN A 254 27.26 18.85 23.62
N TYR A 255 28.30 19.67 23.78
CA TYR A 255 29.31 19.92 22.74
C TYR A 255 30.22 18.73 22.40
N ALA A 256 30.05 17.57 23.06
CA ALA A 256 30.67 16.34 22.62
C ALA A 256 29.97 15.75 21.38
N LEU A 257 28.73 16.17 21.10
CA LEU A 257 28.06 15.90 19.83
C LEU A 257 28.68 16.83 18.77
N LYS A 258 29.09 16.29 17.62
CA LYS A 258 29.65 17.12 16.55
C LYS A 258 29.02 16.80 15.21
N ILE A 259 28.72 17.87 14.48
CA ILE A 259 28.27 17.85 13.09
C ILE A 259 29.02 18.96 12.37
N PRO A 260 29.71 18.66 11.25
CA PRO A 260 30.44 19.67 10.51
C PRO A 260 29.52 20.75 9.92
N ASP A 261 29.88 22.02 10.06
CA ASP A 261 29.12 23.14 9.47
C ASP A 261 29.04 23.03 7.94
N THR A 262 30.09 22.49 7.29
CA THR A 262 30.09 22.21 5.85
C THR A 262 28.98 21.25 5.42
N TRP A 263 28.56 20.33 6.29
CA TRP A 263 27.42 19.46 6.02
C TRP A 263 26.12 20.26 5.98
N PHE A 264 25.92 21.20 6.91
CA PHE A 264 24.74 22.07 6.92
C PHE A 264 24.73 23.01 5.71
N THR A 265 25.87 23.57 5.31
CA THR A 265 25.99 24.38 4.09
C THR A 265 25.48 23.60 2.89
N ASN A 266 26.02 22.39 2.65
CA ASN A 266 25.61 21.54 1.53
C ASN A 266 24.13 21.12 1.61
N PHE A 267 23.63 20.84 2.82
CA PHE A 267 22.24 20.48 3.04
C PHE A 267 21.29 21.64 2.68
N PHE A 268 21.54 22.86 3.15
CA PHE A 268 20.70 24.01 2.80
C PHE A 268 20.86 24.45 1.35
N GLU A 269 22.07 24.41 0.79
CA GLU A 269 22.27 24.62 -0.65
C GLU A 269 21.47 23.64 -1.50
N THR A 270 21.33 22.40 -1.02
CA THR A 270 20.47 21.40 -1.66
C THR A 270 19.02 21.84 -1.59
N LEU A 271 18.48 22.20 -0.42
CA LEU A 271 17.09 22.66 -0.29
C LEU A 271 16.81 23.91 -1.14
N GLU A 272 17.77 24.84 -1.23
CA GLU A 272 17.68 26.08 -2.02
C GLU A 272 17.55 25.85 -3.54
N GLN A 273 17.86 24.65 -4.03
CA GLN A 273 17.68 24.28 -5.44
C GLN A 273 16.23 23.98 -5.81
N TYR A 274 15.36 23.76 -4.81
CA TYR A 274 14.00 23.28 -4.99
C TYR A 274 12.98 24.33 -4.54
N ASN A 275 11.89 24.41 -5.29
CA ASN A 275 10.73 25.21 -4.89
C ASN A 275 9.83 24.35 -4.00
N PHE A 276 9.52 24.83 -2.79
CA PHE A 276 8.64 24.15 -1.85
C PHE A 276 7.25 24.77 -1.89
N THR A 277 6.22 23.93 -1.81
CA THR A 277 4.84 24.34 -1.55
C THR A 277 4.46 23.95 -0.13
N ILE A 278 3.65 24.78 0.51
CA ILE A 278 3.05 24.46 1.80
C ILE A 278 1.76 23.65 1.63
N ASP A 279 1.16 23.60 0.45
CA ASP A 279 -0.04 22.81 0.23
C ASP A 279 0.34 21.35 -0.07
N GLU A 280 -0.31 20.39 0.57
CA GLU A 280 -0.26 18.99 0.11
C GLU A 280 -1.07 18.94 -1.19
N ASN A 281 -0.38 19.05 -2.32
CA ASN A 281 -0.93 19.01 -3.68
C ASN A 281 -2.05 17.98 -3.76
N SER A 282 -3.20 18.26 -4.38
CA SER A 282 -4.19 17.21 -4.64
C SER A 282 -3.71 16.32 -5.79
N ILE A 283 -4.23 15.09 -5.92
CA ILE A 283 -4.00 14.25 -7.13
C ILE A 283 -4.19 15.09 -8.40
N ASN A 284 -5.19 15.97 -8.41
CA ASN A 284 -5.48 16.80 -9.56
C ASN A 284 -4.55 18.02 -9.66
N ASP A 285 -4.07 18.61 -8.58
CA ASP A 285 -3.27 19.84 -8.55
C ASP A 285 -1.79 19.56 -8.28
N SER A 286 -1.01 19.36 -9.34
CA SER A 286 0.43 19.05 -9.23
C SER A 286 1.25 20.12 -9.94
N GLU A 287 1.66 21.16 -9.19
CA GLU A 287 2.74 22.05 -9.63
C GLU A 287 4.09 21.36 -9.46
N VAL A 288 5.09 21.75 -10.26
CA VAL A 288 6.46 21.20 -10.15
C VAL A 288 7.18 21.83 -8.96
N THR A 289 6.74 21.44 -7.76
CA THR A 289 7.19 21.90 -6.44
C THR A 289 7.23 20.72 -5.46
N ILE A 290 8.06 20.83 -4.43
CA ILE A 290 8.19 19.85 -3.33
C ILE A 290 7.08 20.09 -2.31
N ASP A 291 6.26 19.08 -2.04
CA ASP A 291 5.15 19.15 -1.07
C ASP A 291 5.43 18.32 0.21
N PRO A 292 4.62 18.47 1.27
CA PRO A 292 4.77 17.71 2.50
C PRO A 292 4.59 16.18 2.37
N GLU A 293 3.88 15.68 1.36
CA GLU A 293 3.67 14.24 1.13
C GLU A 293 5.01 13.54 0.91
N MET A 294 5.91 14.22 0.18
CA MET A 294 7.24 13.72 -0.17
C MET A 294 8.11 13.34 1.02
N LEU A 295 7.92 13.96 2.18
CA LEU A 295 8.64 13.59 3.40
C LEU A 295 8.42 12.11 3.72
N GLY A 296 7.19 11.63 3.56
CA GLY A 296 6.86 10.22 3.78
C GLY A 296 7.66 9.29 2.87
N THR A 297 7.67 9.61 1.57
CA THR A 297 8.41 8.83 0.58
C THR A 297 9.93 8.86 0.81
N ILE A 298 10.49 10.02 1.17
CA ILE A 298 11.92 10.15 1.43
C ILE A 298 12.32 9.28 2.60
N PHE A 299 11.68 9.44 3.75
CA PHE A 299 12.08 8.74 4.94
C PHE A 299 11.79 7.23 4.87
N GLU A 300 10.71 6.78 4.21
CA GLU A 300 10.50 5.35 3.95
C GLU A 300 11.57 4.73 3.07
N ASN A 301 12.04 5.46 2.06
CA ASN A 301 13.11 4.97 1.19
C ASN A 301 14.47 4.94 1.93
N LEU A 302 14.75 5.94 2.78
CA LEU A 302 15.93 5.91 3.66
C LEU A 302 15.86 4.72 4.63
N LEU A 303 14.69 4.46 5.22
CA LEU A 303 14.45 3.29 6.06
C LEU A 303 14.72 1.97 5.32
N ALA A 304 14.33 1.89 4.05
CA ALA A 304 14.60 0.72 3.23
C ALA A 304 16.08 0.50 2.91
N GLU A 305 16.95 1.51 3.10
CA GLU A 305 18.40 1.38 2.92
C GLU A 305 19.14 1.18 4.26
N ILE A 306 18.42 1.27 5.39
CA ILE A 306 18.94 1.23 6.77
C ILE A 306 19.02 -0.21 7.35
N ASP A 307 18.38 -1.22 6.77
CA ASP A 307 18.40 -2.59 7.30
C ASP A 307 19.76 -3.31 7.03
N PRO A 308 20.49 -3.80 8.05
CA PRO A 308 21.87 -4.32 7.92
C PRO A 308 22.05 -5.53 7.00
N ASP A 309 20.99 -6.26 6.65
CA ASP A 309 21.10 -7.45 5.82
C ASP A 309 21.00 -7.12 4.31
N THR A 310 22.13 -6.66 3.76
CA THR A 310 22.49 -6.63 2.32
C THR A 310 21.68 -5.73 1.37
N GLU A 311 22.41 -4.98 0.54
CA GLU A 311 22.06 -3.98 -0.49
C GLU A 311 21.03 -4.37 -1.58
N LYS A 312 20.32 -5.50 -1.44
CA LYS A 312 19.19 -5.90 -2.30
C LYS A 312 17.99 -6.47 -1.51
N SER A 313 18.05 -6.51 -0.18
CA SER A 313 17.23 -7.42 0.64
C SER A 313 16.35 -6.75 1.71
N ALA A 314 16.62 -5.52 2.14
CA ALA A 314 15.85 -4.81 3.16
C ALA A 314 14.33 -4.70 2.87
N ARG A 315 13.93 -4.37 1.62
CA ARG A 315 12.50 -4.37 1.21
C ARG A 315 11.88 -5.76 1.17
N LYS A 316 12.68 -6.82 0.96
CA LYS A 316 12.22 -8.22 1.01
C LYS A 316 12.16 -8.76 2.45
N ALA A 317 12.98 -8.22 3.35
CA ALA A 317 13.08 -8.61 4.75
C ALA A 317 11.98 -7.96 5.60
N THR A 318 11.76 -6.65 5.43
CA THR A 318 10.67 -5.90 6.11
C THR A 318 9.34 -6.06 5.39
N GLY A 319 9.34 -6.14 4.06
CA GLY A 319 8.12 -6.20 3.24
C GLY A 319 7.36 -4.87 3.13
N SER A 320 7.96 -3.76 3.55
CA SER A 320 7.35 -2.43 3.57
C SER A 320 7.51 -1.73 2.21
N PHE A 321 6.40 -1.25 1.63
CA PHE A 321 6.40 -0.52 0.36
C PHE A 321 5.50 0.71 0.42
N TYR A 322 5.98 1.83 -0.11
CA TYR A 322 5.16 3.04 -0.31
C TYR A 322 3.97 2.71 -1.22
N THR A 323 2.78 3.09 -0.80
CA THR A 323 1.56 2.85 -1.58
C THR A 323 1.29 4.06 -2.47
N PRO A 324 1.18 3.88 -3.81
CA PRO A 324 0.81 4.97 -4.72
C PRO A 324 -0.46 5.69 -4.28
N ARG A 325 -0.48 7.00 -4.49
CA ARG A 325 -1.52 7.87 -3.96
C ARG A 325 -2.90 7.56 -4.54
N GLU A 326 -2.97 7.20 -5.81
CA GLU A 326 -4.21 6.82 -6.49
C GLU A 326 -4.87 5.60 -5.82
N ILE A 327 -4.04 4.67 -5.32
CA ILE A 327 -4.51 3.50 -4.57
C ILE A 327 -4.97 3.92 -3.17
N VAL A 328 -4.21 4.78 -2.48
CA VAL A 328 -4.58 5.31 -1.16
C VAL A 328 -5.92 6.03 -1.23
N ASP A 329 -6.08 6.97 -2.17
CA ASP A 329 -7.30 7.75 -2.37
C ASP A 329 -8.49 6.84 -2.68
N TYR A 330 -8.33 5.87 -3.58
CA TYR A 330 -9.37 4.89 -3.91
C TYR A 330 -9.79 4.07 -2.68
N MET A 331 -8.82 3.50 -1.94
CA MET A 331 -9.10 2.64 -0.78
C MET A 331 -9.80 3.41 0.34
N VAL A 332 -9.35 4.63 0.63
CA VAL A 332 -9.96 5.50 1.64
C VAL A 332 -11.38 5.86 1.23
N GLU A 333 -11.58 6.31 -0.01
CA GLU A 333 -12.89 6.69 -0.52
C GLU A 333 -13.89 5.53 -0.45
N GLN A 334 -13.53 4.35 -0.97
CA GLN A 334 -14.42 3.18 -0.91
C GLN A 334 -14.70 2.72 0.53
N SER A 335 -13.72 2.86 1.43
CA SER A 335 -13.91 2.52 2.84
C SER A 335 -14.87 3.48 3.55
N LEU A 336 -14.74 4.78 3.31
CA LEU A 336 -15.62 5.81 3.88
C LEU A 336 -17.04 5.70 3.30
N VAL A 337 -17.19 5.49 1.99
CA VAL A 337 -18.50 5.25 1.37
C VAL A 337 -19.18 4.04 1.99
N GLN A 338 -18.46 2.93 2.16
CA GLN A 338 -19.03 1.75 2.79
C GLN A 338 -19.36 1.97 4.27
N TYR A 339 -18.53 2.72 5.01
CA TYR A 339 -18.81 3.10 6.39
C TYR A 339 -20.06 3.97 6.51
N LEU A 340 -20.24 4.96 5.63
CA LEU A 340 -21.43 5.80 5.62
C LEU A 340 -22.69 4.97 5.32
N LYS A 341 -22.63 4.01 4.40
CA LYS A 341 -23.74 3.07 4.14
C LYS A 341 -24.10 2.20 5.34
N THR A 342 -23.17 1.93 6.25
CA THR A 342 -23.46 1.11 7.45
C THR A 342 -23.93 1.93 8.64
N LYS A 343 -23.55 3.22 8.72
CA LYS A 343 -23.94 4.12 9.82
C LYS A 343 -25.14 5.01 9.52
N THR A 344 -25.50 5.18 8.25
CA THR A 344 -26.60 6.04 7.81
C THR A 344 -27.67 5.23 7.09
N THR A 345 -28.79 5.88 6.77
CA THR A 345 -29.86 5.29 5.96
C THR A 345 -29.60 5.37 4.45
N LEU A 346 -28.45 5.93 4.04
CA LEU A 346 -28.10 6.20 2.66
C LEU A 346 -27.71 4.94 1.90
N THR A 347 -28.36 4.73 0.75
CA THR A 347 -28.05 3.62 -0.16
C THR A 347 -27.49 4.07 -1.51
N ASN A 348 -27.61 5.37 -1.85
CA ASN A 348 -27.11 5.90 -3.11
C ASN A 348 -25.58 6.02 -3.05
N GLU A 349 -24.90 5.06 -3.68
CA GLU A 349 -23.44 5.01 -3.71
C GLU A 349 -22.82 6.14 -4.54
N THR A 350 -23.47 6.56 -5.63
CA THR A 350 -22.97 7.65 -6.48
C THR A 350 -22.97 8.97 -5.72
N ALA A 351 -24.03 9.27 -4.99
CA ALA A 351 -24.12 10.44 -4.11
C ALA A 351 -22.98 10.47 -3.09
N LEU A 352 -22.74 9.33 -2.43
CA LEU A 352 -21.69 9.20 -1.43
C LEU A 352 -20.28 9.30 -2.04
N LEU A 353 -20.07 8.83 -3.28
CA LEU A 353 -18.79 9.00 -3.98
C LEU A 353 -18.55 10.47 -4.33
N ASN A 354 -19.58 11.17 -4.80
CA ASN A 354 -19.49 12.58 -5.18
C ASN A 354 -19.08 13.49 -4.00
N LEU A 355 -19.47 13.13 -2.77
CA LEU A 355 -19.05 13.81 -1.54
C LEU A 355 -17.52 13.88 -1.36
N PHE A 356 -16.79 12.92 -1.93
CA PHE A 356 -15.34 12.80 -1.80
C PHE A 356 -14.58 13.27 -3.06
N GLN A 357 -15.31 13.77 -4.06
CA GLN A 357 -14.80 14.20 -5.37
C GLN A 357 -15.07 15.69 -5.62
N GLU A 358 -14.28 16.30 -6.50
CA GLU A 358 -14.51 17.67 -6.97
C GLU A 358 -15.49 17.64 -8.16
N THR A 359 -16.77 17.40 -7.91
CA THR A 359 -17.80 17.40 -8.98
C THR A 359 -18.61 18.70 -8.99
N GLN A 360 -19.15 19.04 -10.17
CA GLN A 360 -19.91 20.28 -10.41
C GLN A 360 -21.42 20.13 -10.18
N GLU A 361 -21.88 18.92 -9.83
CA GLU A 361 -23.28 18.65 -9.55
C GLU A 361 -23.49 18.69 -8.04
N ASP A 362 -24.17 19.74 -7.56
CA ASP A 362 -24.66 19.79 -6.19
C ASP A 362 -25.74 18.69 -6.03
N GLU A 363 -25.33 17.46 -5.75
CA GLU A 363 -26.28 16.47 -5.25
C GLU A 363 -26.77 16.93 -3.87
N VAL A 364 -28.04 17.34 -3.83
CA VAL A 364 -28.64 17.92 -2.63
C VAL A 364 -29.04 16.81 -1.67
N PHE A 365 -28.13 16.46 -0.75
CA PHE A 365 -28.51 15.73 0.46
C PHE A 365 -29.55 16.55 1.23
N SER A 366 -30.62 15.90 1.70
CA SER A 366 -31.56 16.52 2.63
C SER A 366 -30.87 16.90 3.95
N ASN A 367 -31.42 17.86 4.69
CA ASN A 367 -30.82 18.28 5.97
C ASN A 367 -30.64 17.11 6.95
N THR A 368 -31.58 16.16 6.97
CA THR A 368 -31.49 14.95 7.80
C THR A 368 -30.36 14.02 7.35
N GLU A 369 -30.18 13.83 6.03
CA GLU A 369 -29.07 13.03 5.50
C GLU A 369 -27.73 13.70 5.78
N LYS A 370 -27.62 15.02 5.58
CA LYS A 370 -26.42 15.80 5.93
C LYS A 370 -26.05 15.61 7.39
N GLU A 371 -27.01 15.75 8.30
CA GLU A 371 -26.78 15.57 9.73
C GLU A 371 -26.36 14.12 10.07
N GLN A 372 -26.95 13.10 9.42
CA GLN A 372 -26.52 11.71 9.59
C GLN A 372 -25.07 11.50 9.14
N ILE A 373 -24.69 12.06 7.98
CA ILE A 373 -23.31 11.96 7.46
C ILE A 373 -22.34 12.68 8.40
N LEU A 374 -22.66 13.92 8.81
CA LEU A 374 -21.82 14.72 9.71
C LEU A 374 -21.60 14.00 11.05
N ASN A 375 -22.66 13.43 11.65
CA ASN A 375 -22.55 12.62 12.86
C ASN A 375 -21.63 11.39 12.67
N ALA A 376 -21.79 10.67 11.56
CA ALA A 376 -20.94 9.53 11.25
C ALA A 376 -19.47 9.95 11.08
N LEU A 377 -19.18 10.98 10.28
CA LEU A 377 -17.82 11.48 10.06
C LEU A 377 -17.17 12.03 11.34
N SER A 378 -17.95 12.59 12.28
CA SER A 378 -17.42 13.11 13.55
C SER A 378 -16.99 12.03 14.55
N SER A 379 -17.51 10.81 14.40
CA SER A 379 -17.34 9.71 15.36
C SER A 379 -16.51 8.54 14.84
N VAL A 380 -16.28 8.47 13.51
CA VAL A 380 -15.54 7.39 12.84
C VAL A 380 -14.17 7.13 13.47
N LYS A 381 -13.84 5.87 13.76
CA LYS A 381 -12.49 5.45 14.20
C LYS A 381 -11.79 4.67 13.10
N ILE A 382 -10.68 5.20 12.60
CA ILE A 382 -9.90 4.66 11.47
C ILE A 382 -8.51 4.26 11.96
N LEU A 383 -8.16 2.99 11.81
CA LEU A 383 -6.85 2.45 12.15
C LEU A 383 -6.08 2.03 10.90
N ASP A 384 -4.83 2.47 10.80
CA ASP A 384 -3.81 1.78 10.00
C ASP A 384 -2.84 1.00 10.90
N PRO A 385 -2.88 -0.35 10.88
CA PRO A 385 -2.07 -1.18 11.77
C PRO A 385 -0.62 -1.40 11.31
N ALA A 386 -0.25 -0.87 10.14
CA ALA A 386 1.11 -0.88 9.60
C ALA A 386 1.33 0.42 8.82
N CYS A 387 1.22 1.55 9.53
CA CYS A 387 0.95 2.85 8.93
C CYS A 387 2.10 3.46 8.12
N GLY A 388 3.33 2.97 8.27
CA GLY A 388 4.49 3.51 7.57
C GLY A 388 4.61 5.02 7.79
N SER A 389 4.79 5.77 6.70
CA SER A 389 4.80 7.24 6.72
C SER A 389 3.43 7.91 6.89
N GLY A 390 2.37 7.16 7.12
CA GLY A 390 1.04 7.70 7.39
C GLY A 390 0.24 8.06 6.14
N ALA A 391 0.48 7.37 5.01
CA ALA A 391 -0.23 7.62 3.75
C ALA A 391 -1.75 7.43 3.89
N PHE A 392 -2.22 6.32 4.45
CA PHE A 392 -3.66 6.09 4.67
C PHE A 392 -4.27 6.99 5.75
N PRO A 393 -3.64 7.18 6.94
CA PRO A 393 -4.07 8.20 7.90
C PRO A 393 -4.31 9.58 7.28
N MET A 394 -3.34 10.10 6.52
CA MET A 394 -3.47 11.42 5.88
C MET A 394 -4.45 11.41 4.71
N GLY A 395 -4.52 10.32 3.93
CA GLY A 395 -5.54 10.15 2.90
C GLY A 395 -6.96 10.21 3.49
N ALA A 396 -7.18 9.58 4.64
CA ALA A 396 -8.44 9.62 5.38
C ALA A 396 -8.77 11.03 5.89
N VAL A 397 -7.79 11.74 6.46
CA VAL A 397 -7.96 13.16 6.82
C VAL A 397 -8.43 13.94 5.59
N ASN A 398 -7.66 13.91 4.50
CA ASN A 398 -7.94 14.71 3.32
C ASN A 398 -9.32 14.42 2.70
N LYS A 399 -9.76 13.15 2.67
CA LYS A 399 -11.08 12.78 2.16
C LYS A 399 -12.22 13.22 3.08
N ILE A 400 -12.07 13.08 4.41
CA ILE A 400 -13.08 13.56 5.36
C ILE A 400 -13.20 15.10 5.29
N ILE A 401 -12.09 15.83 5.19
CA ILE A 401 -12.11 17.30 5.05
C ILE A 401 -12.90 17.73 3.83
N LYS A 402 -12.66 17.11 2.66
CA LYS A 402 -13.41 17.39 1.43
C LYS A 402 -14.92 17.21 1.62
N ALA A 403 -15.33 16.14 2.31
CA ALA A 403 -16.73 15.92 2.62
C ALA A 403 -17.29 17.02 3.53
N LEU A 404 -16.54 17.44 4.55
CA LEU A 404 -16.96 18.49 5.48
C LEU A 404 -17.02 19.87 4.83
N GLU A 405 -16.13 20.19 3.89
CA GLU A 405 -16.18 21.43 3.10
C GLU A 405 -17.48 21.55 2.29
N GLN A 406 -18.00 20.43 1.78
CA GLN A 406 -19.26 20.40 1.04
C GLN A 406 -20.50 20.41 1.96
N LEU A 407 -20.43 19.73 3.10
CA LEU A 407 -21.58 19.54 4.00
C LEU A 407 -21.76 20.68 5.00
N ASP A 408 -20.67 21.26 5.49
CA ASP A 408 -20.64 22.31 6.51
C ASP A 408 -19.53 23.33 6.16
N PRO A 409 -19.73 24.19 5.13
CA PRO A 409 -18.68 25.06 4.56
C PRO A 409 -18.02 26.04 5.53
N ASP A 410 -18.73 26.47 6.57
CA ASP A 410 -18.20 27.36 7.61
C ASP A 410 -17.69 26.61 8.85
N ALA A 411 -17.85 25.28 8.87
CA ALA A 411 -17.53 24.39 10.00
C ALA A 411 -18.31 24.72 11.29
N GLU A 412 -19.50 25.33 11.18
CA GLU A 412 -20.29 25.74 12.35
C GLU A 412 -20.74 24.53 13.16
N TRP A 413 -21.37 23.56 12.47
CA TRP A 413 -21.82 22.32 13.10
C TRP A 413 -20.62 21.55 13.66
N TRP A 414 -19.55 21.44 12.88
CA TRP A 414 -18.36 20.69 13.24
C TRP A 414 -17.68 21.24 14.50
N LYS A 415 -17.54 22.57 14.59
CA LYS A 415 -16.98 23.25 15.77
C LYS A 415 -17.86 23.01 17.00
N GLU A 416 -19.18 23.10 16.86
CA GLU A 416 -20.11 22.87 17.97
C GLU A 416 -20.01 21.44 18.51
N GLN A 417 -19.94 20.44 17.62
CA GLN A 417 -19.86 19.04 18.03
C GLN A 417 -18.54 18.69 18.71
N GLN A 418 -17.41 19.21 18.23
CA GLN A 418 -16.13 19.03 18.92
C GLN A 418 -16.17 19.54 20.37
N VAL A 419 -16.81 20.68 20.59
CA VAL A 419 -16.97 21.26 21.93
C VAL A 419 -17.88 20.37 22.80
N LYS A 420 -18.95 19.80 22.24
CA LYS A 420 -19.86 18.87 22.95
C LYS A 420 -19.16 17.59 23.40
N LEU A 421 -18.23 17.07 22.59
CA LEU A 421 -17.48 15.84 22.91
C LEU A 421 -16.56 15.98 24.13
N ILE A 422 -16.17 17.19 24.52
CA ILE A 422 -15.29 17.41 25.68
C ILE A 422 -16.10 17.35 26.99
N PRO A 423 -15.86 16.37 27.88
CA PRO A 423 -16.62 16.25 29.13
C PRO A 423 -16.26 17.36 30.14
N ASN A 424 -14.97 17.73 30.20
CA ASN A 424 -14.45 18.68 31.18
C ASN A 424 -14.89 20.13 30.86
N PRO A 425 -15.60 20.85 31.76
CA PRO A 425 -16.12 22.19 31.49
C PRO A 425 -15.06 23.26 31.20
N VAL A 426 -13.89 23.16 31.84
CA VAL A 426 -12.78 24.12 31.64
C VAL A 426 -12.11 23.86 30.29
N ALA A 427 -11.83 22.60 29.97
CA ALA A 427 -11.30 22.21 28.66
C ALA A 427 -12.28 22.57 27.54
N ARG A 428 -13.58 22.37 27.75
CA ARG A 428 -14.65 22.76 26.83
C ARG A 428 -14.65 24.26 26.54
N LYS A 429 -14.56 25.10 27.59
CA LYS A 429 -14.50 26.57 27.43
C LYS A 429 -13.26 27.00 26.66
N ASN A 430 -12.10 26.39 26.95
CA ASN A 430 -10.84 26.69 26.28
C ASN A 430 -10.89 26.26 24.80
N LEU A 431 -11.39 25.06 24.49
CA LEU A 431 -11.54 24.58 23.12
C LEU A 431 -12.53 25.44 22.32
N LYS A 432 -13.66 25.84 22.94
CA LYS A 432 -14.62 26.74 22.30
C LYS A 432 -13.98 28.07 21.90
N ALA A 433 -13.30 28.72 22.83
CA ALA A 433 -12.60 29.98 22.55
C ALA A 433 -11.48 29.82 21.50
N LYS A 434 -10.86 28.64 21.43
CA LYS A 434 -9.86 28.28 20.42
C LYS A 434 -10.49 28.16 19.02
N LEU A 435 -11.56 27.37 18.88
CA LEU A 435 -12.23 27.10 17.61
C LEU A 435 -12.96 28.33 17.03
N GLU A 436 -13.40 29.25 17.88
CA GLU A 436 -13.98 30.53 17.44
C GLU A 436 -12.96 31.43 16.73
N LYS A 437 -11.67 31.29 17.04
CA LYS A 437 -10.59 32.10 16.43
C LYS A 437 -9.88 31.41 15.27
N SER A 438 -10.03 30.08 15.15
CA SER A 438 -9.34 29.30 14.11
C SER A 438 -10.08 29.32 12.77
N THR A 439 -9.34 29.07 11.69
CA THR A 439 -9.92 28.82 10.37
C THR A 439 -10.83 27.59 10.40
N SER A 440 -11.78 27.53 9.47
CA SER A 440 -12.68 26.38 9.33
C SER A 440 -11.90 25.11 8.96
N ASP A 441 -10.88 25.22 8.10
CA ASP A 441 -10.05 24.07 7.69
C ASP A 441 -9.20 23.54 8.83
N TYR A 442 -8.56 24.43 9.62
CA TYR A 442 -7.86 24.02 10.84
C TYR A 442 -8.79 23.30 11.81
N ALA A 443 -9.98 23.86 12.07
CA ALA A 443 -10.96 23.27 12.98
C ALA A 443 -11.36 21.86 12.50
N ARG A 444 -11.60 21.70 11.20
CA ARG A 444 -11.91 20.39 10.60
C ARG A 444 -10.75 19.41 10.80
N LYS A 445 -9.54 19.75 10.34
CA LYS A 445 -8.34 18.89 10.42
C LYS A 445 -8.01 18.49 11.86
N LEU A 446 -8.05 19.44 12.78
CA LEU A 446 -7.80 19.19 14.20
C LEU A 446 -8.78 18.14 14.74
N GLY A 447 -10.08 18.31 14.46
CA GLY A 447 -11.12 17.37 14.89
C GLY A 447 -10.93 15.96 14.31
N VAL A 448 -10.64 15.86 13.02
CA VAL A 448 -10.43 14.56 12.35
C VAL A 448 -9.19 13.86 12.92
N ILE A 449 -8.05 14.54 12.99
CA ILE A 449 -6.79 13.96 13.53
C ILE A 449 -6.96 13.55 15.00
N GLN A 450 -7.62 14.38 15.82
CA GLN A 450 -7.78 14.10 17.25
C GLN A 450 -8.81 13.02 17.54
N ASN A 451 -9.84 12.86 16.73
CA ASN A 451 -10.94 11.96 17.08
C ASN A 451 -10.99 10.70 16.21
N SER A 452 -10.43 10.73 15.01
CA SER A 452 -10.71 9.70 14.00
C SER A 452 -9.50 8.87 13.58
N ILE A 453 -8.28 9.40 13.70
CA ILE A 453 -7.10 8.82 13.06
C ILE A 453 -6.20 8.10 14.07
N TYR A 454 -5.86 6.86 13.77
CA TYR A 454 -4.99 6.01 14.57
C TYR A 454 -4.03 5.23 13.66
N GLY A 455 -2.77 5.12 14.08
CA GLY A 455 -1.72 4.43 13.33
C GLY A 455 -0.81 3.62 14.25
N VAL A 456 -0.41 2.44 13.79
CA VAL A 456 0.60 1.61 14.46
C VAL A 456 1.69 1.27 13.47
N ASP A 457 2.93 1.34 13.90
CA ASP A 457 4.06 0.80 13.15
C ASP A 457 5.06 0.13 14.09
N ILE A 458 5.78 -0.88 13.60
CA ILE A 458 6.83 -1.52 14.39
C ILE A 458 8.11 -0.67 14.44
N GLN A 459 8.31 0.21 13.46
CA GLN A 459 9.48 1.08 13.36
C GLN A 459 9.18 2.44 14.01
N PRO A 460 9.94 2.87 15.03
CA PRO A 460 9.74 4.17 15.68
C PRO A 460 9.76 5.34 14.69
N ILE A 461 10.67 5.28 13.72
CA ILE A 461 10.84 6.32 12.69
C ILE A 461 9.57 6.48 11.83
N ALA A 462 8.89 5.39 11.46
CA ALA A 462 7.64 5.44 10.68
C ALA A 462 6.53 6.18 11.45
N ALA A 463 6.36 5.85 12.73
CA ALA A 463 5.43 6.55 13.62
C ALA A 463 5.79 8.05 13.79
N GLU A 464 7.08 8.40 13.85
CA GLU A 464 7.54 9.79 13.89
C GLU A 464 7.17 10.58 12.62
N ILE A 465 7.36 9.99 11.44
CA ILE A 465 7.00 10.61 10.16
C ILE A 465 5.48 10.84 10.07
N SER A 466 4.69 9.87 10.51
CA SER A 466 3.23 10.00 10.54
C SER A 466 2.78 11.17 11.43
N LYS A 467 3.42 11.34 12.61
CA LYS A 467 3.22 12.50 13.49
C LYS A 467 3.65 13.81 12.81
N LEU A 468 4.82 13.83 12.16
CA LEU A 468 5.36 14.99 11.44
C LEU A 468 4.39 15.51 10.37
N ARG A 469 3.87 14.60 9.54
CA ARG A 469 2.91 14.95 8.47
C ARG A 469 1.60 15.48 9.02
N SER A 470 1.11 14.88 10.10
CA SER A 470 -0.08 15.36 10.82
C SER A 470 0.12 16.80 11.33
N PHE A 471 1.31 17.10 11.86
CA PHE A 471 1.65 18.45 12.32
C PHE A 471 1.77 19.46 11.19
N LEU A 472 2.46 19.12 10.10
CA LEU A 472 2.55 20.01 8.93
C LEU A 472 1.16 20.36 8.43
N SER A 473 0.30 19.35 8.22
CA SER A 473 -1.06 19.53 7.71
C SER A 473 -1.90 20.50 8.55
N LEU A 474 -1.67 20.57 9.87
CA LEU A 474 -2.31 21.53 10.77
C LEU A 474 -1.73 22.94 10.67
N VAL A 475 -0.41 23.10 10.71
CA VAL A 475 0.23 24.43 10.67
C VAL A 475 -0.05 25.16 9.35
N ILE A 476 -0.19 24.40 8.26
CA ILE A 476 -0.46 24.96 6.92
C ILE A 476 -1.77 25.74 6.88
N ASP A 477 -2.79 25.34 7.65
CA ASP A 477 -4.13 25.97 7.63
C ASP A 477 -4.30 27.08 8.68
N GLU A 478 -3.26 27.37 9.44
CA GLU A 478 -3.28 28.44 10.45
C GLU A 478 -3.14 29.82 9.78
N ASN A 479 -3.86 30.78 10.35
CA ASN A 479 -3.74 32.19 9.99
C ASN A 479 -2.65 32.86 10.81
N ILE A 480 -1.73 33.54 10.13
CA ILE A 480 -0.64 34.25 10.81
C ILE A 480 -1.07 35.69 11.04
N ASP A 481 -1.23 36.04 12.30
CA ASP A 481 -1.40 37.42 12.76
C ASP A 481 -0.17 37.83 13.56
N ASP A 482 0.71 38.60 12.93
CA ASP A 482 1.97 39.04 13.54
C ASP A 482 1.80 39.90 14.81
N ASN A 483 0.62 40.46 15.04
CA ASN A 483 0.32 41.29 16.21
C ASN A 483 -0.32 40.50 17.36
N ALA A 484 -0.81 39.28 17.08
CA ALA A 484 -1.40 38.43 18.09
C ALA A 484 -0.32 37.72 18.95
N PRO A 485 -0.66 37.33 20.20
CA PRO A 485 0.19 36.44 20.98
C PRO A 485 0.54 35.18 20.17
N ASN A 486 1.81 34.77 20.23
CA ASN A 486 2.32 33.63 19.46
C ASN A 486 2.10 33.73 17.93
N ARG A 487 1.94 34.95 17.39
CA ARG A 487 1.62 35.23 15.99
C ARG A 487 0.30 34.60 15.49
N GLY A 488 -0.64 34.36 16.41
CA GLY A 488 -1.91 33.70 16.10
C GLY A 488 -1.79 32.19 15.86
N ILE A 489 -0.59 31.61 16.00
CA ILE A 489 -0.36 30.18 15.81
C ILE A 489 -0.73 29.44 17.10
N GLU A 490 -1.55 28.39 16.98
CA GLU A 490 -1.88 27.55 18.10
C GLU A 490 -0.83 26.44 18.32
N PRO A 491 -0.55 26.04 19.57
CA PRO A 491 0.39 24.97 19.83
C PRO A 491 -0.15 23.61 19.33
N LEU A 492 0.73 22.80 18.74
CA LEU A 492 0.38 21.51 18.14
C LEU A 492 -0.09 20.49 19.18
N PRO A 493 -1.05 19.61 18.85
CA PRO A 493 -1.49 18.57 19.76
C PRO A 493 -0.36 17.55 20.06
N ASN A 494 -0.52 16.79 21.14
CA ASN A 494 0.33 15.63 21.40
C ASN A 494 -0.31 14.40 20.72
N LEU A 495 0.49 13.59 20.01
CA LEU A 495 0.02 12.51 19.12
C LEU A 495 0.54 11.12 19.52
N GLU A 496 1.17 11.00 20.68
CA GLU A 496 1.79 9.77 21.22
C GLU A 496 0.77 8.64 21.43
N PHE A 497 -0.49 8.98 21.68
CA PHE A 497 -1.62 8.04 21.76
C PHE A 497 -2.44 7.98 20.46
N LYS A 498 -1.91 8.49 19.34
CA LYS A 498 -2.52 8.38 18.01
C LYS A 498 -1.65 7.55 17.08
N PHE A 499 -0.34 7.74 17.15
CA PHE A 499 0.65 6.97 16.41
C PHE A 499 1.55 6.24 17.41
N VAL A 500 1.39 4.93 17.49
CA VAL A 500 2.05 4.08 18.49
C VAL A 500 3.06 3.15 17.83
N THR A 501 4.24 3.04 18.44
CA THR A 501 5.27 2.11 18.00
C THR A 501 5.07 0.74 18.66
N ALA A 502 4.50 -0.22 17.94
CA ALA A 502 4.18 -1.54 18.47
C ALA A 502 4.13 -2.65 17.40
N ASN A 503 4.29 -3.89 17.83
CA ASN A 503 4.02 -5.06 17.00
C ASN A 503 2.51 -5.39 17.00
N THR A 504 1.81 -4.99 15.93
CA THR A 504 0.37 -5.19 15.78
C THR A 504 -0.09 -6.65 15.81
N LEU A 505 0.76 -7.59 15.40
CA LEU A 505 0.40 -9.01 15.33
C LEU A 505 0.41 -9.73 16.68
N ILE A 506 1.05 -9.16 17.71
CA ILE A 506 1.20 -9.80 19.01
C ILE A 506 0.34 -9.05 20.02
N GLY A 507 -0.63 -9.74 20.64
CA GLY A 507 -1.43 -9.20 21.74
C GLY A 507 -0.75 -9.34 23.10
N LEU A 508 -1.43 -8.88 24.14
CA LEU A 508 -1.06 -9.20 25.51
C LEU A 508 -1.22 -10.71 25.78
N PRO A 509 -0.37 -11.33 26.63
CA PRO A 509 -0.54 -12.71 27.05
C PRO A 509 -1.91 -12.93 27.73
N GLU A 510 -2.53 -14.08 27.48
CA GLU A 510 -3.72 -14.52 28.22
C GLU A 510 -3.34 -14.80 29.68
N ALA A 511 -4.20 -14.40 30.62
CA ALA A 511 -4.00 -14.69 32.03
C ALA A 511 -4.46 -16.13 32.29
N GLU A 512 -3.53 -17.07 32.47
CA GLU A 512 -3.88 -18.41 32.93
C GLU A 512 -4.42 -18.35 34.37
N ASN A 513 -5.64 -18.84 34.58
CA ASN A 513 -6.23 -19.12 35.91
C ASN A 513 -6.29 -17.97 36.93
N GLN A 514 -6.22 -16.71 36.51
CA GLN A 514 -6.75 -15.63 37.35
C GLN A 514 -8.24 -15.51 37.07
N GLN A 515 -9.03 -16.14 37.95
CA GLN A 515 -10.39 -15.68 38.23
C GLN A 515 -10.38 -14.17 38.15
N LEU A 516 -11.15 -13.63 37.20
CA LEU A 516 -11.44 -12.23 37.01
C LEU A 516 -11.45 -11.48 38.37
N GLY A 517 -10.30 -10.90 38.74
CA GLY A 517 -10.24 -9.78 39.67
C GLY A 517 -10.75 -8.56 38.92
N MET A 518 -11.96 -8.66 38.37
CA MET A 518 -12.53 -7.71 37.42
C MET A 518 -13.33 -6.64 38.15
N PHE A 519 -12.90 -6.19 39.33
CA PHE A 519 -13.66 -5.17 40.08
C PHE A 519 -12.84 -4.20 40.95
N ASP A 520 -11.50 -4.31 41.04
CA ASP A 520 -10.71 -3.40 41.90
C ASP A 520 -9.96 -2.27 41.16
N ASP A 521 -9.77 -2.33 39.82
CA ASP A 521 -8.93 -1.35 39.07
C ASP A 521 -9.69 -0.52 38.01
N MET A 522 -11.04 -0.55 37.99
CA MET A 522 -11.83 0.19 36.98
C MET A 522 -11.64 1.71 37.10
N GLU A 523 -11.45 2.23 38.31
CA GLU A 523 -11.19 3.66 38.54
C GLU A 523 -9.85 4.09 37.95
N GLU A 524 -8.78 3.31 38.14
CA GLU A 524 -7.48 3.60 37.56
C GLU A 524 -7.48 3.52 36.03
N LEU A 525 -8.19 2.55 35.45
CA LEU A 525 -8.34 2.43 34.00
C LEU A 525 -9.06 3.65 33.40
N GLN A 526 -10.16 4.07 34.02
CA GLN A 526 -10.89 5.27 33.64
C GLN A 526 -10.02 6.53 33.82
N ALA A 527 -9.27 6.62 34.91
CA ALA A 527 -8.34 7.73 35.14
C ALA A 527 -7.23 7.79 34.08
N LEU A 528 -6.73 6.64 33.61
CA LEU A 528 -5.76 6.60 32.50
C LEU A 528 -6.40 7.08 31.19
N GLU A 529 -7.66 6.75 30.93
CA GLU A 529 -8.41 7.24 29.77
C GLU A 529 -8.57 8.77 29.80
N GLU A 530 -9.02 9.32 30.93
CA GLU A 530 -9.12 10.77 31.12
C GLU A 530 -7.76 11.48 30.96
N LEU A 531 -6.68 10.86 31.46
CA LEU A 531 -5.32 11.41 31.32
C LEU A 531 -4.82 11.39 29.87
N ARG A 532 -5.20 10.40 29.05
CA ARG A 532 -4.89 10.39 27.62
C ARG A 532 -5.57 11.56 26.91
N GLU A 533 -6.86 11.77 27.18
CA GLU A 533 -7.61 12.89 26.61
C GLU A 533 -7.04 14.24 27.03
N GLU A 534 -6.74 14.41 28.33
CA GLU A 534 -6.16 15.65 28.84
C GLU A 534 -4.75 15.90 28.27
N TYR A 535 -4.00 14.83 28.00
CA TYR A 535 -2.66 14.91 27.43
C TYR A 535 -2.66 15.50 26.01
N LEU A 536 -3.64 15.14 25.15
CA LEU A 536 -3.69 15.55 23.74
C LEU A 536 -3.53 17.07 23.52
N GLN A 537 -4.04 17.90 24.43
CA GLN A 537 -3.99 19.37 24.34
C GLN A 537 -3.18 20.02 25.48
N SER A 538 -2.28 19.26 26.12
CA SER A 538 -1.46 19.73 27.24
C SER A 538 -0.10 20.26 26.81
N TYR A 539 0.38 21.31 27.47
CA TYR A 539 1.66 21.97 27.15
C TYR A 539 2.48 22.26 28.41
N SER A 540 3.80 22.42 28.23
CA SER A 540 4.73 22.89 29.26
C SER A 540 4.59 22.13 30.60
N LYS A 541 4.50 22.84 31.75
CA LYS A 541 4.39 22.22 33.09
C LYS A 541 3.17 21.31 33.26
N LYS A 542 2.04 21.61 32.59
CA LYS A 542 0.84 20.78 32.64
C LYS A 542 1.06 19.43 31.95
N LYS A 543 1.70 19.45 30.77
CA LYS A 543 2.12 18.25 30.03
C LYS A 543 2.95 17.34 30.93
N GLN A 544 3.96 17.88 31.63
CA GLN A 544 4.82 17.05 32.47
C GLN A 544 4.06 16.43 33.67
N LYS A 545 3.20 17.21 34.32
CA LYS A 545 2.36 16.69 35.42
C LYS A 545 1.45 15.55 34.97
N ILE A 546 0.90 15.62 33.76
CA ILE A 546 0.06 14.55 33.20
C ILE A 546 0.89 13.31 32.89
N LYS A 547 2.09 13.45 32.30
CA LYS A 547 3.02 12.32 32.09
C LYS A 547 3.33 11.61 33.41
N ASP A 548 3.73 12.36 34.43
CA ASP A 548 4.04 11.82 35.76
C ASP A 548 2.84 11.14 36.41
N LYS A 549 1.64 11.76 36.32
CA LYS A 549 0.40 11.21 36.86
C LYS A 549 -0.01 9.94 36.12
N PHE A 550 0.15 9.89 34.80
CA PHE A 550 -0.12 8.71 33.98
C PHE A 550 0.76 7.54 34.41
N LEU A 551 2.09 7.72 34.45
CA LEU A 551 3.04 6.67 34.85
C LEU A 551 2.81 6.21 36.30
N LYS A 552 2.43 7.12 37.21
CA LYS A 552 2.10 6.78 38.60
C LYS A 552 0.80 5.98 38.70
N THR A 553 -0.22 6.37 37.96
CA THR A 553 -1.54 5.68 37.92
C THR A 553 -1.38 4.30 37.30
N GLN A 554 -0.63 4.18 36.20
CA GLN A 554 -0.25 2.91 35.58
C GLN A 554 0.45 1.97 36.57
N LYS A 555 1.44 2.45 37.34
CA LYS A 555 2.10 1.65 38.38
C LYS A 555 1.15 1.24 39.53
N LYS A 556 0.18 2.10 39.87
CA LYS A 556 -0.81 1.82 40.92
C LYS A 556 -1.76 0.71 40.48
N ALA A 557 -2.28 0.78 39.25
CA ALA A 557 -3.20 -0.18 38.65
C ALA A 557 -2.68 -1.63 38.60
N PHE A 558 -1.37 -1.85 38.77
CA PHE A 558 -0.77 -3.19 38.75
C PHE A 558 0.07 -3.50 39.99
N LYS A 559 -0.07 -2.72 41.07
CA LYS A 559 0.73 -2.83 42.29
C LYS A 559 0.43 -4.10 43.11
N GLY A 560 -0.77 -4.68 42.97
CA GLY A 560 -1.21 -5.89 43.69
C GLY A 560 -0.64 -7.20 43.14
N THR A 561 -0.10 -7.20 41.92
CA THR A 561 0.46 -8.42 41.29
C THR A 561 1.78 -8.82 41.97
N HIS A 562 1.75 -9.87 42.79
CA HIS A 562 2.96 -10.44 43.39
C HIS A 562 3.91 -10.91 42.27
N ASN A 563 5.18 -10.49 42.34
CA ASN A 563 6.25 -10.73 41.35
C ASN A 563 6.21 -9.92 40.03
N LEU A 564 5.92 -8.61 40.11
CA LEU A 564 6.03 -7.64 38.99
C LEU A 564 7.35 -7.73 38.17
N PHE A 565 8.45 -8.24 38.75
CA PHE A 565 9.76 -8.29 38.11
C PHE A 565 10.33 -9.71 37.94
N ALA A 566 9.58 -10.77 38.26
CA ALA A 566 10.08 -12.15 38.11
C ALA A 566 9.87 -12.71 36.70
N ASP A 567 8.81 -12.28 36.01
CA ASP A 567 8.50 -12.71 34.63
C ASP A 567 8.25 -11.52 33.71
N GLN A 568 9.23 -11.24 32.84
CA GLN A 568 9.17 -10.19 31.82
C GLN A 568 8.12 -10.48 30.74
N ASN A 569 7.62 -11.72 30.64
CA ASN A 569 6.56 -12.08 29.71
C ASN A 569 5.16 -11.92 30.29
N SER A 570 5.01 -11.65 31.59
CA SER A 570 3.71 -11.46 32.23
C SER A 570 2.95 -10.25 31.68
N ARG A 571 1.62 -10.34 31.67
CA ARG A 571 0.72 -9.25 31.21
C ARG A 571 0.97 -7.96 32.01
N SER A 572 1.06 -8.04 33.34
CA SER A 572 1.28 -6.87 34.21
C SER A 572 2.64 -6.20 33.97
N TYR A 573 3.72 -6.97 33.81
CA TYR A 573 5.03 -6.38 33.49
C TYR A 573 4.99 -5.63 32.16
N LYS A 574 4.41 -6.23 31.11
CA LYS A 574 4.24 -5.60 29.80
C LYS A 574 3.44 -4.29 29.90
N LEU A 575 2.35 -4.29 30.66
CA LEU A 575 1.52 -3.10 30.87
C LEU A 575 2.23 -1.99 31.66
N VAL A 576 3.02 -2.33 32.68
CA VAL A 576 3.77 -1.35 33.50
C VAL A 576 5.03 -0.82 32.81
N SER A 577 5.69 -1.66 32.00
CA SER A 577 6.92 -1.29 31.28
C SER A 577 6.65 -0.43 30.04
N TRP A 578 5.46 -0.52 29.46
CA TRP A 578 5.11 0.32 28.31
C TRP A 578 5.03 1.79 28.71
N ASN A 579 5.83 2.61 28.04
CA ASN A 579 5.86 4.04 28.23
C ASN A 579 5.52 4.76 26.91
N PRO A 580 4.33 5.37 26.78
CA PRO A 580 3.91 6.05 25.56
C PRO A 580 4.71 7.34 25.29
N PHE A 581 5.44 7.86 26.28
CA PHE A 581 6.21 9.10 26.17
C PHE A 581 7.68 8.87 25.79
N LYS A 582 8.03 7.62 25.46
CA LYS A 582 9.34 7.22 24.96
C LYS A 582 9.22 6.63 23.56
N ASN A 583 10.30 6.70 22.79
CA ASN A 583 10.35 6.17 21.43
C ASN A 583 10.78 4.69 21.35
N GLU A 584 10.42 3.90 22.36
CA GLU A 584 10.81 2.49 22.45
C GLU A 584 9.73 1.60 21.79
N PRO A 585 10.09 0.68 20.87
CA PRO A 585 9.11 -0.18 20.22
C PRO A 585 8.52 -1.20 21.21
N SER A 586 7.19 -1.28 21.26
CA SER A 586 6.49 -2.31 22.04
C SER A 586 6.45 -3.64 21.30
N SER A 587 6.75 -4.74 22.00
CA SER A 587 6.66 -6.10 21.45
C SER A 587 5.23 -6.62 21.28
N TRP A 588 4.23 -5.85 21.72
CA TRP A 588 2.81 -6.19 21.71
C TRP A 588 1.95 -4.96 21.44
N PHE A 589 0.72 -5.18 20.97
CA PHE A 589 -0.27 -4.17 20.68
C PHE A 589 -1.63 -4.53 21.30
N ASP A 590 -2.18 -3.61 22.09
CA ASP A 590 -3.54 -3.67 22.62
C ASP A 590 -4.22 -2.31 22.38
N PRO A 591 -5.30 -2.25 21.58
CA PRO A 591 -5.87 -0.98 21.16
C PRO A 591 -6.60 -0.27 22.32
N GLN A 592 -7.20 -1.03 23.25
CA GLN A 592 -7.88 -0.44 24.40
C GLN A 592 -6.87 0.25 25.32
N TRP A 593 -5.75 -0.42 25.57
CA TRP A 593 -4.70 0.13 26.42
C TRP A 593 -3.93 1.28 25.75
N MET A 594 -3.61 1.14 24.46
CA MET A 594 -2.76 2.10 23.77
C MET A 594 -3.53 3.31 23.26
N PHE A 595 -4.77 3.12 22.82
CA PHE A 595 -5.60 4.17 22.20
C PHE A 595 -6.84 4.55 22.99
N GLY A 596 -7.23 3.77 24.01
CA GLY A 596 -8.55 3.92 24.66
C GLY A 596 -9.69 3.39 23.79
N ILE A 597 -9.39 2.55 22.78
CA ILE A 597 -10.38 2.07 21.81
C ILE A 597 -10.29 0.56 21.70
N ASP A 598 -11.38 -0.17 21.92
CA ASP A 598 -11.39 -1.62 21.71
C ASP A 598 -11.46 -1.97 20.21
N LYS A 599 -12.40 -1.34 19.48
CA LYS A 599 -12.71 -1.65 18.08
C LYS A 599 -12.77 -0.41 17.19
N PHE A 600 -12.43 -0.61 15.92
CA PHE A 600 -12.39 0.44 14.89
C PHE A 600 -13.50 0.27 13.88
N ASP A 601 -14.04 1.37 13.38
CA ASP A 601 -15.03 1.35 12.31
C ASP A 601 -14.39 1.09 10.95
N VAL A 602 -13.15 1.54 10.75
CA VAL A 602 -12.36 1.29 9.54
C VAL A 602 -10.97 0.79 9.91
N VAL A 603 -10.54 -0.32 9.31
CA VAL A 603 -9.15 -0.80 9.38
C VAL A 603 -8.57 -0.89 7.97
N ILE A 604 -7.63 0.00 7.64
CA ILE A 604 -7.12 0.21 6.29
C ILE A 604 -5.59 0.17 6.28
N GLY A 605 -4.94 -0.17 5.17
CA GLY A 605 -3.48 -0.13 5.11
C GLY A 605 -2.82 -0.95 4.01
N ASN A 606 -1.49 -0.92 4.00
CA ASN A 606 -0.64 -1.80 3.19
C ASN A 606 0.19 -2.69 4.12
N PRO A 607 -0.25 -3.92 4.42
CA PRO A 607 0.46 -4.79 5.35
C PRO A 607 1.79 -5.31 4.76
N PRO A 608 2.76 -5.73 5.59
CA PRO A 608 4.06 -6.17 5.08
C PRO A 608 4.04 -7.50 4.29
N TYR A 609 4.73 -7.55 3.15
CA TYR A 609 4.72 -8.71 2.24
C TYR A 609 5.88 -9.71 2.45
N VAL A 610 6.00 -10.26 3.66
CA VAL A 610 7.03 -11.25 4.00
C VAL A 610 6.46 -12.67 4.00
N SER A 611 7.11 -13.57 3.24
CA SER A 611 6.77 -15.00 3.16
C SER A 611 7.93 -15.86 3.68
N PHE A 612 7.83 -16.38 4.90
CA PHE A 612 8.91 -17.15 5.52
C PHE A 612 9.12 -18.49 4.83
N GLY A 613 10.38 -18.81 4.50
CA GLY A 613 10.73 -20.01 3.73
C GLY A 613 10.52 -19.86 2.21
N ALA A 614 10.36 -18.63 1.71
CA ALA A 614 10.57 -18.30 0.30
C ALA A 614 12.08 -18.25 -0.04
N ARG A 615 12.44 -18.28 -1.33
CA ARG A 615 13.85 -18.26 -1.76
C ARG A 615 14.49 -16.92 -1.35
N GLY A 616 15.56 -16.96 -0.57
CA GLY A 616 16.26 -15.78 -0.06
C GLY A 616 15.62 -15.17 1.19
N VAL A 617 14.54 -15.76 1.72
CA VAL A 617 13.94 -15.37 3.00
C VAL A 617 14.21 -16.49 4.00
N GLY A 618 14.75 -16.14 5.17
CA GLY A 618 15.02 -17.08 6.25
C GLY A 618 13.79 -17.90 6.65
N LYS A 619 14.02 -19.07 7.27
CA LYS A 619 12.94 -19.79 7.95
C LYS A 619 12.62 -19.08 9.25
N LEU A 620 11.34 -18.98 9.59
CA LEU A 620 10.95 -18.52 10.91
C LEU A 620 11.45 -19.49 11.97
N ILE A 621 11.94 -18.95 13.10
CA ILE A 621 12.35 -19.75 14.26
C ILE A 621 11.13 -20.53 14.78
N LYS A 622 11.34 -21.75 15.26
CA LYS A 622 10.29 -22.72 15.60
C LYS A 622 9.27 -22.16 16.60
N GLU A 623 9.71 -21.44 17.63
CA GLU A 623 8.84 -20.88 18.66
C GLU A 623 7.89 -19.82 18.08
N LYS A 624 8.42 -18.89 17.27
CA LYS A 624 7.62 -17.87 16.56
C LYS A 624 6.69 -18.53 15.53
N LYS A 625 7.16 -19.62 14.91
CA LYS A 625 6.42 -20.73 14.26
C LYS A 625 5.05 -20.97 14.87
N GLU A 626 5.13 -21.59 16.03
CA GLU A 626 3.99 -22.15 16.75
C GLU A 626 3.16 -21.04 17.39
N LEU A 627 3.77 -19.94 17.84
CA LEU A 627 3.05 -18.77 18.33
C LEU A 627 2.11 -18.19 17.27
N PHE A 628 2.59 -17.95 16.04
CA PHE A 628 1.71 -17.44 14.99
C PHE A 628 0.60 -18.40 14.61
N LYS A 629 0.84 -19.71 14.60
CA LYS A 629 -0.23 -20.70 14.36
C LYS A 629 -1.27 -20.70 15.47
N LEU A 630 -0.86 -20.47 16.72
CA LEU A 630 -1.76 -20.38 17.87
C LEU A 630 -2.63 -19.12 17.79
N LEU A 631 -2.01 -17.97 17.49
CA LEU A 631 -2.68 -16.66 17.43
C LEU A 631 -3.56 -16.51 16.17
N PHE A 632 -3.16 -17.10 15.05
CA PHE A 632 -3.75 -16.87 13.73
C PHE A 632 -4.17 -18.18 13.06
N LYS A 633 -5.10 -18.89 13.72
CA LYS A 633 -5.57 -20.22 13.29
C LYS A 633 -6.17 -20.21 11.88
N ASN A 634 -6.66 -19.05 11.41
CA ASN A 634 -7.31 -18.91 10.12
C ASN A 634 -6.39 -18.39 9.00
N SER A 635 -5.14 -18.01 9.28
CA SER A 635 -4.24 -17.47 8.25
C SER A 635 -2.80 -18.01 8.30
N ALA A 636 -2.34 -18.51 9.45
CA ALA A 636 -1.02 -19.13 9.59
C ALA A 636 -1.03 -20.60 9.11
N GLU A 637 -0.84 -20.81 7.81
CA GLU A 637 -0.79 -22.15 7.19
C GLU A 637 0.51 -22.38 6.39
N TYR A 638 1.05 -23.61 6.44
CA TYR A 638 2.26 -24.04 5.71
C TYR A 638 3.46 -23.08 5.83
N LYS A 639 3.59 -22.14 4.86
CA LYS A 639 4.51 -21.00 4.88
C LYS A 639 3.73 -19.78 5.34
N ILE A 640 4.12 -19.24 6.49
CA ILE A 640 3.46 -18.08 7.08
C ILE A 640 3.74 -16.85 6.21
N ASN A 641 2.66 -16.21 5.76
CA ASN A 641 2.67 -14.94 5.05
C ASN A 641 2.18 -13.85 6.00
N ILE A 642 3.01 -12.85 6.25
CA ILE A 642 2.71 -11.79 7.22
C ILE A 642 1.45 -11.02 6.85
N TYR A 643 1.27 -10.65 5.58
CA TYR A 643 0.06 -9.94 5.14
C TYR A 643 -1.23 -10.71 5.43
N ALA A 644 -1.22 -12.05 5.37
CA ALA A 644 -2.40 -12.85 5.69
C ALA A 644 -2.73 -12.84 7.20
N LEU A 645 -1.71 -12.76 8.06
CA LEU A 645 -1.91 -12.56 9.50
C LEU A 645 -2.53 -11.19 9.78
N PHE A 646 -2.07 -10.16 9.06
CA PHE A 646 -2.66 -8.83 9.12
C PHE A 646 -4.11 -8.83 8.65
N MET A 647 -4.48 -9.57 7.60
CA MET A 647 -5.89 -9.71 7.18
C MET A 647 -6.78 -10.26 8.31
N GLU A 648 -6.35 -11.33 8.99
CA GLU A 648 -7.08 -11.88 10.14
C GLU A 648 -7.14 -10.88 11.31
N LYS A 649 -6.01 -10.23 11.63
CA LYS A 649 -5.92 -9.21 12.67
C LYS A 649 -6.83 -8.01 12.37
N GLY A 650 -6.84 -7.50 11.14
CA GLY A 650 -7.65 -6.38 10.71
C GLY A 650 -9.13 -6.63 10.92
N ILE A 651 -9.63 -7.81 10.49
CA ILE A 651 -11.01 -8.23 10.74
C ILE A 651 -11.33 -8.31 12.25
N SER A 652 -10.38 -8.80 13.07
CA SER A 652 -10.55 -8.92 14.53
C SER A 652 -10.62 -7.56 15.27
N LEU A 653 -10.01 -6.52 14.68
CA LEU A 653 -9.98 -5.15 15.22
C LEU A 653 -11.23 -4.35 14.84
N LEU A 654 -12.05 -4.83 13.91
CA LEU A 654 -13.27 -4.13 13.49
C LEU A 654 -14.39 -4.17 14.54
N SER A 655 -15.16 -3.09 14.59
CA SER A 655 -16.47 -3.03 15.23
C SER A 655 -17.49 -3.87 14.43
N GLU A 656 -18.67 -4.09 14.99
CA GLU A 656 -19.76 -4.69 14.22
C GLU A 656 -20.12 -3.79 13.03
N SER A 657 -20.26 -4.39 11.85
CA SER A 657 -20.43 -3.65 10.58
C SER A 657 -19.29 -2.67 10.23
N GLY A 658 -18.11 -2.82 10.86
CA GLY A 658 -16.90 -2.11 10.45
C GLY A 658 -16.39 -2.53 9.08
N VAL A 659 -15.51 -1.73 8.49
CA VAL A 659 -14.96 -1.91 7.14
C VAL A 659 -13.47 -2.16 7.19
N THR A 660 -12.96 -3.15 6.45
CA THR A 660 -11.51 -3.31 6.27
C THR A 660 -11.12 -3.31 4.80
N SER A 661 -10.02 -2.64 4.49
CA SER A 661 -9.47 -2.57 3.14
C SER A 661 -7.95 -2.67 3.17
N TYR A 662 -7.40 -3.69 2.53
CA TYR A 662 -5.96 -3.81 2.30
C TYR A 662 -5.64 -3.98 0.83
N ILE A 663 -4.44 -3.50 0.46
CA ILE A 663 -3.72 -3.92 -0.74
C ILE A 663 -2.81 -5.10 -0.38
N VAL A 664 -2.95 -6.22 -1.08
CA VAL A 664 -2.22 -7.47 -0.82
C VAL A 664 -1.85 -8.19 -2.12
N PRO A 665 -0.88 -9.12 -2.12
CA PRO A 665 -0.53 -9.90 -3.31
C PRO A 665 -1.67 -10.84 -3.75
N ASP A 666 -1.89 -10.95 -5.06
CA ASP A 666 -2.93 -11.77 -5.70
C ASP A 666 -2.91 -13.27 -5.34
N SER A 667 -1.78 -13.77 -4.86
CA SER A 667 -1.65 -15.15 -4.37
C SER A 667 -2.73 -15.57 -3.36
N PHE A 668 -3.30 -14.63 -2.59
CA PHE A 668 -4.38 -14.94 -1.65
C PHE A 668 -5.69 -15.35 -2.33
N LEU A 669 -5.93 -14.91 -3.57
CA LEU A 669 -7.17 -15.19 -4.30
C LEU A 669 -7.30 -16.69 -4.60
N LEU A 670 -6.23 -17.30 -5.11
CA LEU A 670 -6.28 -18.66 -5.66
C LEU A 670 -5.39 -19.68 -4.95
N GLY A 671 -4.35 -19.23 -4.22
CA GLY A 671 -3.37 -20.12 -3.59
C GLY A 671 -3.99 -21.02 -2.51
N ARG A 672 -3.60 -22.30 -2.48
CA ARG A 672 -4.16 -23.29 -1.54
C ARG A 672 -3.96 -22.92 -0.08
N TYR A 673 -2.78 -22.40 0.27
CA TYR A 673 -2.42 -22.03 1.65
C TYR A 673 -3.17 -20.80 2.19
N PHE A 674 -4.03 -20.18 1.38
CA PHE A 674 -4.91 -19.08 1.81
C PHE A 674 -6.38 -19.52 1.95
N SER A 675 -6.67 -20.82 1.84
CA SER A 675 -8.03 -21.36 1.97
C SER A 675 -8.69 -21.01 3.30
N LYS A 676 -7.94 -21.11 4.41
CA LYS A 676 -8.44 -20.77 5.74
C LYS A 676 -8.83 -19.30 5.89
N ILE A 677 -8.03 -18.38 5.32
CA ILE A 677 -8.32 -16.94 5.45
C ILE A 677 -9.49 -16.55 4.56
N ARG A 678 -9.61 -17.12 3.36
CA ARG A 678 -10.80 -16.96 2.51
C ARG A 678 -12.06 -17.49 3.20
N ASN A 679 -11.98 -18.66 3.83
CA ASN A 679 -13.09 -19.23 4.59
C ASN A 679 -13.47 -18.34 5.80
N TYR A 680 -12.48 -17.79 6.50
CA TYR A 680 -12.71 -16.85 7.60
C TYR A 680 -13.38 -15.56 7.14
N ILE A 681 -12.97 -15.01 5.99
CA ILE A 681 -13.62 -13.85 5.34
C ILE A 681 -15.09 -14.19 5.04
N LEU A 682 -15.38 -15.30 4.36
CA LEU A 682 -16.76 -15.68 4.01
C LEU A 682 -17.65 -15.92 5.25
N LYS A 683 -17.07 -16.36 6.37
CA LYS A 683 -17.79 -16.60 7.63
C LYS A 683 -18.02 -15.36 8.49
N ARG A 684 -17.29 -14.27 8.27
CA ARG A 684 -17.32 -13.08 9.14
C ARG A 684 -17.68 -11.79 8.41
N CYS A 685 -17.54 -11.78 7.09
CA CYS A 685 -17.63 -10.57 6.29
C CYS A 685 -18.44 -10.76 5.01
N THR A 686 -18.92 -9.65 4.50
CA THR A 686 -19.34 -9.48 3.11
C THR A 686 -18.20 -8.83 2.35
N ILE A 687 -17.94 -9.35 1.15
CA ILE A 687 -16.95 -8.81 0.23
C ILE A 687 -17.66 -7.77 -0.63
N GLN A 688 -17.38 -6.50 -0.37
CA GLN A 688 -17.97 -5.39 -1.12
C GLN A 688 -17.29 -5.27 -2.48
N SER A 689 -15.96 -5.36 -2.51
CA SER A 689 -15.22 -5.41 -3.76
C SER A 689 -13.89 -6.17 -3.68
N LEU A 690 -13.49 -6.77 -4.81
CA LEU A 690 -12.13 -7.24 -5.09
C LEU A 690 -11.63 -6.58 -6.37
N MET A 691 -10.55 -5.82 -6.30
CA MET A 691 -9.91 -5.18 -7.46
C MET A 691 -8.57 -5.85 -7.74
N LEU A 692 -8.40 -6.38 -8.95
CA LEU A 692 -7.11 -6.83 -9.47
C LEU A 692 -6.45 -5.70 -10.26
N ILE A 693 -5.21 -5.35 -9.89
CA ILE A 693 -4.39 -4.36 -10.59
C ILE A 693 -3.32 -5.09 -11.38
N LYS A 694 -3.50 -5.20 -12.71
CA LYS A 694 -2.55 -5.81 -13.66
C LYS A 694 -1.43 -4.83 -14.08
N ALA A 695 -0.88 -4.12 -13.10
CA ALA A 695 0.26 -3.21 -13.27
C ALA A 695 1.32 -3.48 -12.18
N GLU A 696 2.58 -3.14 -12.48
CA GLU A 696 3.64 -3.15 -11.46
C GLU A 696 3.44 -1.97 -10.49
N VAL A 697 2.64 -2.20 -9.45
CA VAL A 697 2.42 -1.22 -8.37
C VAL A 697 3.73 -0.98 -7.60
N PHE A 698 4.47 -2.05 -7.32
CA PHE A 698 5.69 -2.02 -6.51
C PHE A 698 6.91 -2.48 -7.33
N LYS A 699 7.63 -1.54 -7.96
CA LYS A 699 8.79 -1.79 -8.86
C LYS A 699 9.91 -2.67 -8.28
N SER A 700 10.01 -2.79 -6.95
CA SER A 700 11.05 -3.57 -6.26
C SER A 700 10.59 -4.94 -5.75
N ALA A 701 9.31 -5.27 -5.91
CA ALA A 701 8.72 -6.50 -5.38
C ALA A 701 8.46 -7.49 -6.53
N SER A 702 9.17 -8.62 -6.55
CA SER A 702 8.83 -9.77 -7.39
C SER A 702 7.60 -10.52 -6.85
N LEU A 703 6.53 -9.79 -6.50
CA LEU A 703 5.37 -10.26 -5.75
C LEU A 703 4.10 -10.13 -6.58
N GLY A 704 3.94 -11.00 -7.59
CA GLY A 704 2.67 -11.16 -8.32
C GLY A 704 1.99 -9.86 -8.76
N GLN A 705 0.66 -9.90 -8.86
CA GLN A 705 -0.17 -8.72 -9.09
C GLN A 705 -0.73 -8.22 -7.76
N SER A 706 -1.14 -6.95 -7.70
CA SER A 706 -1.74 -6.38 -6.48
C SER A 706 -3.25 -6.52 -6.50
N VAL A 707 -3.83 -6.81 -5.33
CA VAL A 707 -5.27 -6.88 -5.12
C VAL A 707 -5.67 -5.96 -4.00
N VAL A 708 -6.62 -5.07 -4.26
CA VAL A 708 -7.28 -4.26 -3.26
C VAL A 708 -8.62 -4.90 -2.94
N TYR A 709 -8.89 -5.17 -1.67
CA TYR A 709 -10.21 -5.62 -1.23
C TYR A 709 -10.90 -4.56 -0.37
N VAL A 710 -12.22 -4.62 -0.33
CA VAL A 710 -13.04 -3.91 0.67
C VAL A 710 -14.01 -4.92 1.26
N LEU A 711 -13.91 -5.16 2.57
CA LEU A 711 -14.76 -6.07 3.32
C LEU A 711 -15.58 -5.30 4.35
N ASN A 712 -16.79 -5.76 4.60
CA ASN A 712 -17.61 -5.27 5.71
C ASN A 712 -17.89 -6.40 6.69
N ARG A 713 -17.65 -6.18 7.99
CA ARG A 713 -17.82 -7.17 9.08
C ARG A 713 -19.29 -7.34 9.43
N LYS A 714 -20.00 -7.94 8.49
CA LYS A 714 -21.41 -8.31 8.54
C LYS A 714 -21.59 -9.53 7.66
N ILE A 715 -22.48 -10.43 8.02
CA ILE A 715 -22.84 -11.58 7.18
C ILE A 715 -24.11 -11.23 6.41
N ASP A 716 -24.06 -11.33 5.09
CA ASP A 716 -25.22 -11.24 4.22
C ASP A 716 -25.07 -12.27 3.09
N LYS A 717 -25.92 -13.30 3.12
CA LYS A 717 -25.91 -14.38 2.13
C LYS A 717 -26.42 -13.94 0.76
N SER A 718 -27.13 -12.81 0.70
CA SER A 718 -27.64 -12.21 -0.54
C SER A 718 -26.67 -11.22 -1.17
N ASN A 719 -25.51 -10.98 -0.54
CA ASN A 719 -24.52 -10.02 -1.01
C ASN A 719 -24.07 -10.33 -2.44
N LYS A 720 -24.00 -9.28 -3.26
CA LYS A 720 -23.41 -9.33 -4.58
C LYS A 720 -22.05 -8.62 -4.53
N ILE A 721 -21.00 -9.36 -4.85
CA ILE A 721 -19.64 -8.84 -4.85
C ILE A 721 -19.37 -8.05 -6.14
N LYS A 722 -18.68 -6.91 -6.03
CA LYS A 722 -18.08 -6.22 -7.18
C LYS A 722 -16.67 -6.72 -7.44
N VAL A 723 -16.40 -7.24 -8.64
CA VAL A 723 -15.03 -7.55 -9.07
C VAL A 723 -14.58 -6.53 -10.10
N LEU A 724 -13.36 -6.03 -9.91
CA LEU A 724 -12.82 -4.89 -10.64
C LEU A 724 -11.48 -5.26 -11.27
N LEU A 725 -11.22 -4.81 -12.50
CA LEU A 725 -9.95 -5.00 -13.18
C LEU A 725 -9.40 -3.66 -13.66
N SER A 726 -8.27 -3.26 -13.07
CA SER A 726 -7.46 -2.14 -13.53
C SER A 726 -6.21 -2.68 -14.24
N ARG A 727 -5.89 -2.11 -15.41
CA ARG A 727 -4.66 -2.41 -16.15
C ARG A 727 -3.54 -1.42 -15.82
N LYS A 728 -3.88 -0.25 -15.26
CA LYS A 728 -2.95 0.80 -14.86
C LYS A 728 -3.42 1.49 -13.59
N VAL A 729 -2.49 1.88 -12.72
CA VAL A 729 -2.79 2.54 -11.44
C VAL A 729 -3.63 3.82 -11.64
N ASN A 730 -3.36 4.61 -12.68
CA ASN A 730 -4.10 5.83 -12.97
C ASN A 730 -5.57 5.62 -13.40
N GLU A 731 -5.97 4.39 -13.77
CA GLU A 731 -7.38 4.10 -14.08
C GLU A 731 -8.29 4.18 -12.84
N LEU A 732 -7.70 4.11 -11.64
CA LEU A 732 -8.42 4.27 -10.37
C LEU A 732 -8.93 5.70 -10.19
N GLU A 733 -8.17 6.71 -10.65
CA GLU A 733 -8.53 8.13 -10.52
C GLU A 733 -9.86 8.45 -11.23
N ASN A 734 -10.03 7.90 -12.43
CA ASN A 734 -11.14 8.21 -13.32
C ASN A 734 -12.20 7.13 -13.37
N SER A 735 -12.11 6.14 -12.48
CA SER A 735 -12.99 4.97 -12.46
C SER A 735 -13.14 4.26 -13.81
N SER A 736 -12.06 4.24 -14.62
CA SER A 736 -12.06 3.67 -15.98
C SER A 736 -11.71 2.18 -16.01
N TYR A 737 -11.74 1.52 -14.85
CA TYR A 737 -11.51 0.08 -14.70
C TYR A 737 -12.77 -0.72 -15.08
N ILE A 738 -12.58 -2.00 -15.43
CA ILE A 738 -13.69 -2.91 -15.71
C ILE A 738 -14.38 -3.26 -14.39
N LYS A 739 -15.72 -3.30 -14.38
CA LYS A 739 -16.55 -3.62 -13.22
C LYS A 739 -17.60 -4.66 -13.59
N PHE A 740 -17.68 -5.73 -12.80
CA PHE A 740 -18.75 -6.71 -12.88
C PHE A 740 -19.22 -7.11 -11.49
N THR A 741 -20.45 -7.63 -11.38
CA THR A 741 -21.04 -7.97 -10.08
C THR A 741 -21.81 -9.28 -10.17
N PHE A 742 -21.55 -10.19 -9.24
CA PHE A 742 -22.21 -11.50 -9.14
C PHE A 742 -22.42 -11.92 -7.67
N PRO A 743 -23.22 -12.96 -7.39
CA PRO A 743 -23.49 -13.42 -6.02
C PRO A 743 -22.23 -13.92 -5.30
N GLN A 744 -21.98 -13.46 -4.07
CA GLN A 744 -20.81 -13.86 -3.27
C GLN A 744 -20.81 -15.37 -2.94
N ASN A 745 -21.98 -15.98 -2.79
CA ASN A 745 -22.12 -17.40 -2.47
C ASN A 745 -21.55 -18.33 -3.56
N TYR A 746 -21.22 -17.81 -4.74
CA TYR A 746 -20.41 -18.53 -5.73
C TYR A 746 -19.07 -19.01 -5.12
N TYR A 747 -18.44 -18.22 -4.24
CA TYR A 747 -17.17 -18.63 -3.63
C TYR A 747 -17.32 -19.77 -2.60
N ASP A 748 -18.53 -20.03 -2.11
CA ASP A 748 -18.79 -21.20 -1.26
C ASP A 748 -18.72 -22.51 -2.07
N THR A 749 -18.98 -22.45 -3.38
CA THR A 749 -18.96 -23.64 -4.27
C THR A 749 -17.60 -23.90 -4.89
N THR A 750 -16.71 -22.90 -4.90
CA THR A 750 -15.36 -23.04 -5.44
C THR A 750 -14.46 -23.93 -4.56
N ASP A 751 -13.60 -24.71 -5.18
CA ASP A 751 -12.57 -25.48 -4.47
C ASP A 751 -11.72 -24.58 -3.57
N TYR A 752 -11.55 -25.00 -2.30
CA TYR A 752 -10.79 -24.26 -1.30
C TYR A 752 -11.24 -22.79 -1.11
N ASN A 753 -12.52 -22.49 -1.40
CA ASN A 753 -13.08 -21.15 -1.39
C ASN A 753 -12.26 -20.14 -2.23
N ARG A 754 -11.73 -20.55 -3.38
CA ARG A 754 -10.92 -19.69 -4.26
C ARG A 754 -11.74 -18.50 -4.78
N PHE A 755 -11.21 -17.30 -4.62
CA PHE A 755 -11.84 -16.08 -5.12
C PHE A 755 -11.49 -15.88 -6.61
N ARG A 756 -12.13 -16.67 -7.48
CA ARG A 756 -12.01 -16.54 -8.94
C ARG A 756 -12.46 -15.14 -9.41
N MET A 757 -11.71 -14.52 -10.31
CA MET A 757 -11.92 -13.15 -10.77
C MET A 757 -12.54 -13.15 -12.18
N LEU A 758 -13.87 -13.04 -12.24
CA LEU A 758 -14.63 -13.11 -13.50
C LEU A 758 -15.20 -11.72 -13.82
N PHE A 759 -14.80 -11.10 -14.93
CA PHE A 759 -15.00 -9.66 -15.14
C PHE A 759 -16.19 -9.29 -16.05
N ASN A 760 -17.01 -10.26 -16.45
CA ASN A 760 -18.23 -10.03 -17.22
C ASN A 760 -19.23 -11.18 -16.99
N LYS A 761 -20.46 -10.97 -17.46
CA LYS A 761 -21.57 -11.91 -17.29
C LYS A 761 -21.34 -13.23 -18.03
N ASP A 762 -20.82 -13.16 -19.24
CA ASP A 762 -20.70 -14.34 -20.10
C ASP A 762 -19.65 -15.31 -19.55
N ASP A 763 -18.48 -14.80 -19.15
CA ASP A 763 -17.47 -15.57 -18.43
C ASP A 763 -18.08 -16.22 -17.18
N TYR A 764 -18.89 -15.49 -16.41
CA TYR A 764 -19.52 -16.04 -15.20
C TYR A 764 -20.48 -17.20 -15.48
N GLU A 765 -21.36 -17.07 -16.46
CA GLU A 765 -22.33 -18.11 -16.79
C GLU A 765 -21.66 -19.34 -17.42
N ILE A 766 -20.69 -19.14 -18.33
CA ILE A 766 -19.93 -20.23 -18.97
C ILE A 766 -19.15 -21.03 -17.92
N ILE A 767 -18.40 -20.36 -17.04
CA ILE A 767 -17.60 -21.04 -16.01
C ILE A 767 -18.48 -21.83 -15.04
N LYS A 768 -19.62 -21.26 -14.64
CA LYS A 768 -20.59 -21.95 -13.77
C LYS A 768 -21.20 -23.18 -14.45
N LYS A 769 -21.49 -23.10 -15.76
CA LYS A 769 -21.96 -24.25 -16.54
C LYS A 769 -20.90 -25.34 -16.56
N ILE A 770 -19.64 -25.00 -16.85
CA ILE A 770 -18.52 -25.96 -16.85
C ILE A 770 -18.32 -26.59 -15.47
N ASP A 771 -18.33 -25.80 -14.38
CA ASP A 771 -18.21 -26.30 -13.00
C ASP A 771 -19.29 -27.33 -12.64
N SER A 772 -20.47 -27.25 -13.27
CA SER A 772 -21.60 -28.16 -13.02
C SER A 772 -21.57 -29.44 -13.86
N VAL A 773 -20.64 -29.56 -14.81
CA VAL A 773 -20.58 -30.68 -15.76
C VAL A 773 -19.65 -31.77 -15.23
N GLY A 774 -20.18 -32.99 -15.12
CA GLY A 774 -19.37 -34.19 -14.84
C GLY A 774 -18.74 -34.21 -13.45
N GLU A 775 -17.67 -35.00 -13.31
CA GLU A 775 -16.89 -35.10 -12.07
C GLU A 775 -15.48 -34.53 -12.29
N LYS A 776 -14.79 -34.19 -11.20
CA LYS A 776 -13.44 -33.65 -11.24
C LYS A 776 -12.44 -34.68 -11.75
N LEU A 777 -11.41 -34.22 -12.48
CA LEU A 777 -10.37 -35.07 -13.03
C LEU A 777 -9.71 -35.99 -11.98
N GLU A 778 -9.52 -35.51 -10.74
CA GLU A 778 -8.94 -36.29 -9.63
C GLU A 778 -9.69 -37.60 -9.30
N ASN A 779 -10.97 -37.70 -9.67
CA ASN A 779 -11.76 -38.92 -9.49
C ASN A 779 -11.43 -40.01 -10.53
N TYR A 780 -10.74 -39.64 -11.62
CA TYR A 780 -10.40 -40.52 -12.73
C TYR A 780 -8.89 -40.66 -12.96
N PHE A 781 -8.13 -39.62 -12.66
CA PHE A 781 -6.68 -39.52 -12.85
C PHE A 781 -6.00 -38.97 -11.61
N ARG A 782 -4.73 -39.30 -11.41
CA ARG A 782 -3.92 -38.74 -10.32
C ARG A 782 -2.72 -37.97 -10.86
N GLY A 783 -2.56 -36.74 -10.39
CA GLY A 783 -1.47 -35.85 -10.80
C GLY A 783 -0.17 -36.11 -10.04
N HIS A 784 0.95 -36.09 -10.76
CA HIS A 784 2.31 -36.14 -10.22
C HIS A 784 3.24 -35.16 -10.92
N THR A 785 4.11 -34.50 -10.16
CA THR A 785 5.21 -33.69 -10.72
C THR A 785 6.47 -34.55 -10.88
N GLY A 786 7.21 -34.32 -11.96
CA GLY A 786 8.42 -35.10 -12.28
C GLY A 786 9.58 -35.00 -11.27
N VAL A 787 10.67 -35.71 -11.58
CA VAL A 787 11.83 -35.86 -10.67
C VAL A 787 12.53 -34.54 -10.39
N ARG A 788 12.97 -34.38 -9.14
CA ARG A 788 13.75 -33.23 -8.68
C ARG A 788 15.06 -33.69 -8.06
N SER A 789 16.18 -33.19 -8.57
CA SER A 789 17.53 -33.54 -8.14
C SER A 789 17.95 -32.82 -6.86
N LYS A 790 18.60 -33.54 -5.93
CA LYS A 790 19.30 -32.98 -4.76
C LYS A 790 20.68 -32.41 -5.12
N ILE A 791 21.28 -32.90 -6.21
CA ILE A 791 22.64 -32.55 -6.65
C ILE A 791 22.65 -31.55 -7.80
N GLY A 792 21.50 -30.97 -8.15
CA GLY A 792 21.33 -30.10 -9.31
C GLY A 792 20.74 -30.84 -10.51
N GLN A 793 19.81 -30.19 -11.21
CA GLN A 793 18.96 -30.83 -12.23
C GLN A 793 19.75 -31.28 -13.47
N LYS A 794 20.77 -30.53 -13.88
CA LYS A 794 21.64 -30.89 -15.01
C LYS A 794 22.46 -32.16 -14.75
N ASN A 795 22.76 -32.45 -13.48
CA ASN A 795 23.64 -33.56 -13.08
C ASN A 795 22.95 -34.93 -13.10
N ILE A 796 21.67 -34.97 -13.47
CA ILE A 796 20.90 -36.22 -13.62
C ILE A 796 20.49 -36.49 -15.07
N ILE A 797 20.95 -35.68 -16.03
CA ILE A 797 20.62 -35.78 -17.47
C ILE A 797 21.80 -36.38 -18.22
N PHE A 798 21.56 -37.36 -19.09
CA PHE A 798 22.58 -38.07 -19.84
C PHE A 798 22.11 -38.44 -21.25
N ASP A 799 23.03 -38.51 -22.21
CA ASP A 799 22.72 -38.85 -23.61
C ASP A 799 22.90 -40.35 -23.92
N THR A 800 23.40 -41.13 -22.96
CA THR A 800 23.62 -42.58 -23.13
C THR A 800 23.09 -43.39 -21.96
N PRO A 801 22.59 -44.61 -22.20
CA PRO A 801 22.14 -45.52 -21.15
C PRO A 801 23.35 -46.19 -20.47
N SER A 802 24.06 -45.48 -19.60
CA SER A 802 25.30 -46.01 -19.00
C SER A 802 25.09 -46.87 -17.75
N LYS A 803 23.92 -46.79 -17.09
CA LYS A 803 23.62 -47.50 -15.82
C LYS A 803 22.16 -47.95 -15.76
N LYS A 804 21.86 -48.98 -14.95
CA LYS A 804 20.49 -49.48 -14.73
C LYS A 804 19.54 -48.41 -14.14
N THR A 805 20.09 -47.44 -13.41
CA THR A 805 19.34 -46.31 -12.85
C THR A 805 19.01 -45.24 -13.90
N TYR A 806 19.50 -45.35 -15.14
CA TYR A 806 19.25 -44.36 -16.19
C TYR A 806 18.04 -44.82 -16.99
N LYS A 807 17.02 -43.98 -17.05
CA LYS A 807 15.76 -44.27 -17.76
C LYS A 807 15.49 -43.20 -18.81
N LYS A 808 14.92 -43.58 -19.95
CA LYS A 808 14.51 -42.62 -20.98
C LYS A 808 13.64 -41.55 -20.34
N GLY A 809 13.89 -40.28 -20.64
CA GLY A 809 13.10 -39.23 -20.04
C GLY A 809 13.10 -37.88 -20.72
N ILE A 810 12.04 -37.14 -20.41
CA ILE A 810 11.76 -35.78 -20.86
C ILE A 810 12.45 -34.79 -19.92
N ILE A 811 13.28 -33.92 -20.49
CA ILE A 811 14.10 -32.95 -19.75
C ILE A 811 13.52 -31.53 -19.81
N SER A 812 12.65 -31.27 -20.78
CA SER A 812 12.04 -29.96 -21.00
C SER A 812 10.55 -30.10 -21.24
N GLY A 813 9.76 -29.21 -20.64
CA GLY A 813 8.36 -29.03 -21.03
C GLY A 813 8.20 -28.59 -22.49
N GLY A 814 9.27 -28.08 -23.13
CA GLY A 814 9.28 -27.76 -24.56
C GLY A 814 9.13 -28.97 -25.48
N GLN A 815 9.38 -30.18 -24.97
CA GLN A 815 9.21 -31.45 -25.69
C GLN A 815 7.76 -31.96 -25.71
N ILE A 816 6.86 -31.30 -24.98
CA ILE A 816 5.43 -31.64 -24.94
C ILE A 816 4.69 -30.63 -25.81
N HIS A 817 4.08 -31.14 -26.87
CA HIS A 817 3.23 -30.40 -27.80
C HIS A 817 1.78 -30.88 -27.69
N LYS A 818 0.84 -30.17 -28.32
CA LYS A 818 -0.56 -30.59 -28.37
C LYS A 818 -0.61 -31.98 -29.04
N PHE A 819 -1.04 -32.99 -28.28
CA PHE A 819 -1.16 -34.39 -28.70
C PHE A 819 0.15 -35.13 -29.07
N ASN A 820 1.32 -34.50 -29.02
CA ASN A 820 2.59 -35.12 -29.42
C ASN A 820 3.72 -34.90 -28.41
N ILE A 821 4.66 -35.86 -28.34
CA ILE A 821 5.85 -35.83 -27.48
C ILE A 821 7.09 -35.97 -28.36
N ASP A 822 7.98 -34.97 -28.31
CA ASP A 822 9.27 -34.99 -29.00
C ASP A 822 10.38 -35.52 -28.09
N TYR A 823 10.68 -36.81 -28.21
CA TYR A 823 11.73 -37.44 -27.42
C TYR A 823 13.12 -37.25 -28.05
N GLU A 824 13.93 -36.37 -27.46
CA GLU A 824 15.26 -36.00 -27.93
C GLU A 824 16.39 -37.01 -27.58
N GLY A 825 16.06 -38.20 -27.08
CA GLY A 825 17.06 -39.24 -26.82
C GLY A 825 17.69 -39.25 -25.41
N HIS A 826 17.26 -38.38 -24.51
CA HIS A 826 17.86 -38.23 -23.17
C HIS A 826 17.45 -39.28 -22.14
N TYR A 827 18.33 -39.51 -21.17
CA TYR A 827 18.15 -40.39 -20.03
C TYR A 827 18.26 -39.62 -18.71
N LEU A 828 17.44 -40.00 -17.74
CA LEU A 828 17.41 -39.47 -16.38
C LEU A 828 17.94 -40.50 -15.39
N ASN A 829 18.88 -40.09 -14.54
CA ASN A 829 19.33 -40.91 -13.40
C ASN A 829 18.31 -40.84 -12.26
N ILE A 830 17.59 -41.94 -12.04
CA ILE A 830 16.48 -42.04 -11.09
C ILE A 830 16.88 -42.69 -9.76
N ASP A 831 18.15 -42.61 -9.38
CA ASP A 831 18.62 -43.09 -8.07
C ASP A 831 17.90 -42.34 -6.92
N PRO A 832 17.13 -43.04 -6.06
CA PRO A 832 16.41 -42.41 -4.95
C PRO A 832 17.31 -41.63 -3.98
N ASN A 833 18.59 -41.98 -3.88
CA ASN A 833 19.53 -41.30 -2.99
C ASN A 833 19.80 -39.86 -3.43
N ILE A 834 19.83 -39.61 -4.75
CA ILE A 834 20.12 -38.29 -5.33
C ILE A 834 18.86 -37.48 -5.68
N LEU A 835 17.67 -38.06 -5.52
CA LEU A 835 16.40 -37.38 -5.80
C LEU A 835 15.67 -36.95 -4.52
N HIS A 836 14.92 -35.85 -4.60
CA HIS A 836 13.88 -35.54 -3.62
C HIS A 836 12.71 -36.53 -3.78
N GLY A 837 12.10 -36.95 -2.67
CA GLY A 837 11.03 -37.95 -2.69
C GLY A 837 9.81 -37.54 -3.53
N GLY A 838 9.19 -38.52 -4.23
CA GLY A 838 7.87 -38.37 -4.86
C GLY A 838 7.82 -38.43 -6.39
N GLY A 839 8.86 -37.97 -7.10
CA GLY A 839 8.83 -37.81 -8.57
C GLY A 839 9.27 -39.03 -9.40
N PHE A 840 9.56 -40.17 -8.77
CA PHE A 840 10.09 -41.39 -9.43
C PHE A 840 9.25 -42.64 -9.10
N ARG A 841 7.98 -42.46 -8.71
CA ARG A 841 7.10 -43.57 -8.35
C ARG A 841 6.85 -44.45 -9.56
N LYS A 842 7.38 -45.67 -9.51
CA LYS A 842 7.38 -46.63 -10.62
C LYS A 842 5.96 -46.94 -11.09
N GLU A 843 5.06 -47.11 -10.12
CA GLU A 843 3.63 -47.38 -10.31
C GLU A 843 2.85 -46.27 -11.03
N ILE A 844 3.43 -45.07 -11.16
CA ILE A 844 2.82 -43.93 -11.85
C ILE A 844 3.47 -43.72 -13.21
N ILE A 845 4.80 -43.76 -13.27
CA ILE A 845 5.57 -43.41 -14.47
C ILE A 845 5.61 -44.55 -15.49
N GLU A 846 5.67 -45.80 -15.03
CA GLU A 846 5.77 -46.97 -15.93
C GLU A 846 4.42 -47.48 -16.43
N ASN A 847 3.41 -46.60 -16.44
CA ASN A 847 2.10 -46.83 -17.03
C ASN A 847 1.75 -45.69 -18.00
N ASP A 848 0.80 -45.96 -18.90
CA ASP A 848 0.18 -44.95 -19.77
C ASP A 848 -0.30 -43.76 -18.92
N LYS A 849 0.12 -42.57 -19.33
CA LYS A 849 -0.15 -41.32 -18.59
C LYS A 849 -0.21 -40.14 -19.54
N ILE A 850 -0.87 -39.08 -19.13
CA ILE A 850 -0.89 -37.81 -19.85
C ILE A 850 0.27 -36.97 -19.31
N LEU A 851 1.18 -36.51 -20.17
CA LEU A 851 2.19 -35.52 -19.81
C LEU A 851 1.67 -34.12 -20.12
N ILE A 852 1.84 -33.20 -19.17
CA ILE A 852 1.40 -31.81 -19.27
C ILE A 852 2.59 -30.88 -19.02
N ARG A 853 2.80 -29.94 -19.93
CA ARG A 853 3.83 -28.91 -19.80
C ARG A 853 3.53 -28.00 -18.60
N GLN A 854 4.52 -27.74 -17.72
CA GLN A 854 4.31 -26.85 -16.58
C GLN A 854 4.43 -25.36 -16.95
N THR A 855 5.43 -24.98 -17.74
CA THR A 855 5.69 -23.57 -18.07
C THR A 855 4.97 -23.19 -19.37
N ALA A 856 3.70 -22.85 -19.21
CA ALA A 856 2.81 -22.32 -20.23
C ALA A 856 1.65 -21.57 -19.54
N ASP A 857 0.98 -20.69 -20.27
CA ASP A 857 -0.29 -20.08 -19.85
C ASP A 857 -1.49 -20.96 -20.23
N ASN A 858 -1.37 -21.78 -21.27
CA ASN A 858 -2.38 -22.73 -21.74
C ASN A 858 -1.96 -24.19 -21.47
N LEU A 859 -2.94 -25.06 -21.24
CA LEU A 859 -2.74 -26.50 -21.11
C LEU A 859 -2.27 -27.09 -22.45
N ILE A 860 -1.10 -27.71 -22.41
CA ILE A 860 -0.50 -28.43 -23.53
C ILE A 860 -0.14 -29.81 -23.02
N CYS A 861 -0.81 -30.82 -23.56
CA CYS A 861 -0.61 -32.19 -23.12
C CYS A 861 -0.61 -33.23 -24.25
N ALA A 862 -0.03 -34.38 -23.95
CA ALA A 862 0.04 -35.53 -24.84
C ALA A 862 0.02 -36.83 -24.05
N VAL A 863 -0.44 -37.92 -24.68
CA VAL A 863 -0.40 -39.25 -24.06
C VAL A 863 0.98 -39.87 -24.25
N ASP A 864 1.56 -40.34 -23.14
CA ASP A 864 2.80 -41.09 -23.12
C ASP A 864 2.53 -42.58 -22.89
N SER A 865 2.59 -43.35 -23.97
CA SER A 865 2.60 -44.83 -23.95
C SER A 865 4.01 -45.43 -23.98
N ASN A 866 5.06 -44.59 -24.02
CA ASN A 866 6.46 -45.00 -24.04
C ASN A 866 7.09 -45.03 -22.64
N ASN A 867 6.32 -44.68 -21.61
CA ASN A 867 6.73 -44.74 -20.20
C ASN A 867 7.96 -43.88 -19.87
N TYR A 868 8.03 -42.67 -20.42
CA TYR A 868 9.10 -41.73 -20.16
C TYR A 868 9.07 -41.21 -18.71
N TYR A 869 10.24 -41.20 -18.08
CA TYR A 869 10.49 -40.41 -16.88
C TYR A 869 10.54 -38.93 -17.27
N HIS A 870 10.31 -38.02 -16.33
CA HIS A 870 10.25 -36.58 -16.67
C HIS A 870 10.73 -35.73 -15.50
N LEU A 871 11.29 -34.56 -15.81
CA LEU A 871 11.74 -33.60 -14.80
C LEU A 871 10.56 -32.80 -14.21
N ASN A 872 10.83 -32.09 -13.12
CA ASN A 872 9.83 -31.34 -12.36
C ASN A 872 9.23 -30.11 -13.07
N ASN A 873 9.54 -29.89 -14.36
CA ASN A 873 8.94 -28.91 -15.26
C ASN A 873 7.84 -29.51 -16.15
N VAL A 874 7.49 -30.77 -15.90
CA VAL A 874 6.40 -31.52 -16.54
C VAL A 874 5.57 -32.17 -15.43
N HIS A 875 4.25 -32.15 -15.58
CA HIS A 875 3.32 -32.90 -14.76
C HIS A 875 2.87 -34.16 -15.51
N SER A 876 2.48 -35.19 -14.77
CA SER A 876 1.91 -36.43 -15.32
C SER A 876 0.59 -36.74 -14.65
N PHE A 877 -0.36 -37.27 -15.41
CA PHE A 877 -1.67 -37.72 -14.93
C PHE A 877 -1.90 -39.15 -15.35
N SER A 878 -1.94 -40.06 -14.38
CA SER A 878 -2.15 -41.50 -14.63
C SER A 878 -3.59 -41.91 -14.25
N PRO A 879 -4.26 -42.77 -15.04
CA PRO A 879 -5.60 -43.25 -14.69
C PRO A 879 -5.60 -44.02 -13.37
N ILE A 880 -6.60 -43.79 -12.51
CA ILE A 880 -6.83 -44.58 -11.28
C ILE A 880 -7.95 -45.62 -11.44
N ASN A 881 -8.72 -45.52 -12.52
CA ASN A 881 -9.76 -46.46 -12.91
C ASN A 881 -9.89 -46.49 -14.45
N LYS A 882 -10.74 -47.38 -14.99
CA LYS A 882 -10.96 -47.54 -16.43
C LYS A 882 -12.25 -46.89 -16.93
N LYS A 883 -12.86 -45.96 -16.18
CA LYS A 883 -14.13 -45.34 -16.56
C LYS A 883 -13.99 -44.37 -17.74
N LEU A 884 -12.83 -43.72 -17.87
CA LEU A 884 -12.53 -42.77 -18.94
C LEU A 884 -11.28 -43.21 -19.70
N ASN A 885 -11.34 -43.14 -21.03
CA ASN A 885 -10.24 -43.37 -21.94
C ASN A 885 -9.21 -42.23 -21.84
N ILE A 886 -7.93 -42.58 -21.80
CA ILE A 886 -6.84 -41.62 -21.65
C ILE A 886 -6.72 -40.63 -22.82
N ASN A 887 -6.98 -41.08 -24.06
CA ASN A 887 -6.98 -40.22 -25.24
C ASN A 887 -8.17 -39.26 -25.22
N TYR A 888 -9.34 -39.73 -24.80
CA TYR A 888 -10.51 -38.85 -24.57
C TYR A 888 -10.17 -37.72 -23.60
N VAL A 889 -9.60 -38.04 -22.43
CA VAL A 889 -9.23 -37.03 -21.43
C VAL A 889 -8.13 -36.09 -21.94
N CYS A 890 -7.12 -36.60 -22.64
CA CYS A 890 -6.10 -35.78 -23.29
C CYS A 890 -6.71 -34.82 -24.32
N GLY A 891 -7.74 -35.27 -25.05
CA GLY A 891 -8.58 -34.46 -25.91
C GLY A 891 -9.21 -33.29 -25.16
N VAL A 892 -10.03 -33.61 -24.16
CA VAL A 892 -10.74 -32.61 -23.35
C VAL A 892 -9.77 -31.56 -22.78
N LEU A 893 -8.64 -31.98 -22.21
CA LEU A 893 -7.64 -31.07 -21.63
C LEU A 893 -6.97 -30.15 -22.65
N ASN A 894 -6.81 -30.60 -23.90
CA ASN A 894 -6.25 -29.80 -25.00
C ASN A 894 -7.30 -28.95 -25.75
N SER A 895 -8.60 -29.08 -25.42
CA SER A 895 -9.66 -28.35 -26.13
C SER A 895 -9.55 -26.83 -25.95
N ARG A 896 -10.10 -26.07 -26.91
CA ARG A 896 -10.23 -24.60 -26.80
C ARG A 896 -11.06 -24.24 -25.56
N LEU A 897 -12.12 -25.01 -25.28
CA LEU A 897 -12.98 -24.83 -24.12
C LEU A 897 -12.25 -24.92 -22.78
N ILE A 898 -11.49 -25.99 -22.57
CA ILE A 898 -10.81 -26.18 -21.28
C ILE A 898 -9.64 -25.21 -21.10
N ASN A 899 -8.98 -24.81 -22.19
CA ASN A 899 -8.00 -23.72 -22.12
C ASN A 899 -8.66 -22.38 -21.75
N PHE A 900 -9.81 -22.04 -22.37
CA PHE A 900 -10.61 -20.89 -21.96
C PHE A 900 -10.96 -20.97 -20.47
N TYR A 901 -11.53 -22.10 -20.02
CA TYR A 901 -11.87 -22.32 -18.61
C TYR A 901 -10.66 -22.14 -17.69
N TYR A 902 -9.54 -22.80 -18.00
CA TYR A 902 -8.30 -22.73 -17.24
C TYR A 902 -7.79 -21.29 -17.12
N ASN A 903 -7.80 -20.51 -18.20
CA ASN A 903 -7.36 -19.10 -18.20
C ASN A 903 -8.26 -18.18 -17.37
N LYS A 904 -9.55 -18.52 -17.20
CA LYS A 904 -10.47 -17.74 -16.35
C LYS A 904 -10.36 -18.12 -14.87
N ILE A 905 -10.06 -19.37 -14.57
CA ILE A 905 -9.96 -19.85 -13.18
C ILE A 905 -8.55 -19.79 -12.61
N SER A 906 -7.54 -19.70 -13.48
CA SER A 906 -6.13 -19.42 -13.17
C SER A 906 -5.84 -17.95 -13.51
N LEU A 907 -4.98 -17.29 -12.74
CA LEU A 907 -4.57 -15.91 -13.04
C LEU A 907 -3.28 -15.87 -13.86
N GLU A 908 -2.95 -16.95 -14.57
CA GLU A 908 -1.64 -17.19 -15.22
C GLU A 908 -1.52 -16.56 -16.61
N GLU A 909 -2.64 -16.23 -17.26
CA GLU A 909 -2.66 -15.63 -18.60
C GLU A 909 -1.81 -14.34 -18.66
N GLY A 910 -0.82 -14.33 -19.58
CA GLY A 910 0.06 -13.18 -19.81
C GLY A 910 1.12 -12.94 -18.72
N ARG A 911 1.30 -13.86 -17.76
CA ARG A 911 2.36 -13.74 -16.75
C ARG A 911 3.74 -14.11 -17.29
N ALA A 912 4.74 -13.33 -16.93
CA ALA A 912 6.13 -13.73 -17.09
C ALA A 912 6.40 -14.98 -16.24
N MET A 913 6.83 -16.07 -16.89
CA MET A 913 7.00 -17.39 -16.26
C MET A 913 5.70 -17.99 -15.68
N ALA A 914 4.58 -17.86 -16.39
CA ALA A 914 3.34 -18.57 -16.07
C ALA A 914 3.59 -20.06 -15.76
N GLN A 915 2.96 -20.57 -14.72
CA GLN A 915 3.09 -21.97 -14.31
C GLN A 915 1.74 -22.62 -14.09
N ILE A 916 1.56 -23.75 -14.75
CA ILE A 916 0.40 -24.60 -14.57
C ILE A 916 0.50 -25.32 -13.23
N ASP A 917 -0.50 -25.07 -12.38
CA ASP A 917 -0.64 -25.71 -11.07
C ASP A 917 -1.39 -27.04 -11.22
N ILE A 918 -0.73 -28.11 -10.79
CA ILE A 918 -1.28 -29.47 -10.83
C ILE A 918 -2.59 -29.60 -10.06
N GLU A 919 -2.73 -28.86 -8.95
CA GLU A 919 -3.94 -28.87 -8.13
C GLU A 919 -5.12 -28.16 -8.81
N VAL A 920 -4.86 -27.28 -9.77
CA VAL A 920 -5.94 -26.65 -10.57
C VAL A 920 -6.41 -27.64 -11.62
N ILE A 921 -5.49 -28.37 -12.27
CA ILE A 921 -5.82 -29.39 -13.27
C ILE A 921 -6.63 -30.53 -12.65
N GLU A 922 -6.26 -31.01 -11.46
CA GLU A 922 -6.97 -32.07 -10.72
C GLU A 922 -8.46 -31.74 -10.47
N LYS A 923 -8.80 -30.44 -10.44
CA LYS A 923 -10.16 -29.96 -10.20
C LYS A 923 -10.92 -29.61 -11.48
N ILE A 924 -10.35 -29.82 -12.67
CA ILE A 924 -11.05 -29.60 -13.94
C ILE A 924 -12.22 -30.59 -14.04
N PRO A 925 -13.47 -30.11 -14.29
CA PRO A 925 -14.61 -30.98 -14.50
C PRO A 925 -14.53 -31.69 -15.86
N ILE A 926 -14.68 -33.01 -15.85
CA ILE A 926 -14.65 -33.88 -17.04
C ILE A 926 -16.01 -34.58 -17.19
N PRO A 927 -16.70 -34.42 -18.33
CA PRO A 927 -17.94 -35.12 -18.62
C PRO A 927 -17.75 -36.63 -18.59
N TYR A 928 -18.67 -37.34 -17.94
CA TYR A 928 -18.76 -38.78 -18.08
C TYR A 928 -19.66 -39.12 -19.28
N VAL A 929 -19.09 -39.80 -20.28
CA VAL A 929 -19.79 -40.17 -21.51
C VAL A 929 -19.60 -41.66 -21.80
N ASN A 930 -20.49 -42.23 -22.62
CA ASN A 930 -20.42 -43.65 -22.99
C ASN A 930 -19.17 -43.97 -23.84
N ASP A 931 -18.80 -45.25 -23.89
CA ASP A 931 -17.59 -45.70 -24.59
C ASP A 931 -17.59 -45.34 -26.09
N SER A 932 -18.76 -45.32 -26.74
CA SER A 932 -18.86 -44.96 -28.16
C SER A 932 -18.39 -43.52 -28.42
N ILE A 933 -18.80 -42.58 -27.57
CA ILE A 933 -18.38 -41.17 -27.69
C ILE A 933 -16.90 -41.03 -27.34
N GLN A 934 -16.43 -41.72 -26.30
CA GLN A 934 -15.00 -41.70 -25.93
C GLN A 934 -14.11 -42.22 -27.08
N ILE A 935 -14.52 -43.30 -27.74
CA ILE A 935 -13.82 -43.88 -28.89
C ILE A 935 -13.88 -42.92 -30.09
N LYS A 936 -15.03 -42.30 -30.38
CA LYS A 936 -15.16 -41.31 -31.46
C LYS A 936 -14.16 -40.18 -31.30
N ILE A 937 -14.09 -39.57 -30.11
CA ILE A 937 -13.15 -38.49 -29.81
C ILE A 937 -11.71 -38.97 -29.89
N SER A 938 -11.41 -40.16 -29.35
CA SER A 938 -10.05 -40.74 -29.42
C SER A 938 -9.58 -40.93 -30.87
N ASN A 939 -10.47 -41.39 -31.76
CA ASN A 939 -10.16 -41.56 -33.18
C ASN A 939 -9.92 -40.23 -33.87
N LEU A 940 -10.74 -39.20 -33.58
CA LEU A 940 -10.53 -37.85 -34.12
C LEU A 940 -9.16 -37.30 -33.71
N ILE A 941 -8.77 -37.43 -32.44
CA ILE A 941 -7.46 -36.96 -31.95
C ILE A 941 -6.29 -37.62 -32.69
N ASN A 942 -6.37 -38.94 -32.93
CA ASN A 942 -5.35 -39.67 -33.68
C ASN A 942 -5.28 -39.25 -35.15
N GLN A 943 -6.33 -38.62 -35.70
CA GLN A 943 -6.34 -38.09 -37.07
C GLN A 943 -5.88 -36.63 -37.12
N ILE A 944 -6.04 -35.86 -36.04
CA ILE A 944 -5.56 -34.46 -35.93
C ILE A 944 -4.03 -34.38 -36.15
N THR A 945 -3.28 -35.42 -35.78
CA THR A 945 -1.84 -35.49 -36.04
C THR A 945 -1.49 -35.56 -37.53
N ASP A 946 -2.44 -35.94 -38.40
CA ASP A 946 -2.23 -36.14 -39.84
C ASP A 946 -2.95 -35.09 -40.73
N ASN A 947 -4.06 -34.48 -40.27
CA ASN A 947 -4.84 -33.49 -41.04
C ASN A 947 -5.58 -32.50 -40.12
N ILE A 948 -5.30 -31.19 -40.25
CA ILE A 948 -5.30 -30.27 -39.10
C ILE A 948 -6.60 -29.46 -38.88
N GLU A 949 -7.30 -29.00 -39.91
CA GLU A 949 -8.34 -27.97 -39.71
C GLU A 949 -9.76 -28.55 -39.54
N ALA A 950 -10.28 -29.31 -40.52
CA ALA A 950 -11.66 -29.80 -40.47
C ALA A 950 -11.93 -30.81 -39.34
N ILE A 951 -10.96 -31.67 -39.04
CA ILE A 951 -11.07 -32.67 -37.95
C ILE A 951 -11.01 -31.97 -36.59
N ASN A 952 -10.25 -30.87 -36.48
CA ASN A 952 -10.19 -30.09 -35.26
C ASN A 952 -11.53 -29.37 -34.99
N GLU A 953 -12.23 -28.89 -36.04
CA GLU A 953 -13.57 -28.29 -35.89
C GLU A 953 -14.64 -29.30 -35.45
N GLU A 954 -14.69 -30.52 -36.02
CA GLU A 954 -15.62 -31.56 -35.54
C GLU A 954 -15.33 -31.95 -34.09
N PHE A 955 -14.05 -32.08 -33.73
CA PHE A 955 -13.63 -32.36 -32.36
C PHE A 955 -14.11 -31.28 -31.38
N GLU A 956 -13.82 -30.00 -31.66
CA GLU A 956 -14.22 -28.90 -30.77
C GLU A 956 -15.76 -28.78 -30.67
N LEU A 957 -16.49 -28.98 -31.77
CA LEU A 957 -17.97 -29.03 -31.78
C LEU A 957 -18.51 -30.07 -30.79
N ILE A 958 -17.98 -31.30 -30.83
CA ILE A 958 -18.38 -32.35 -29.90
C ILE A 958 -18.08 -31.92 -28.45
N ILE A 959 -16.92 -31.34 -28.19
CA ILE A 959 -16.58 -30.84 -26.85
C ILE A 959 -17.57 -29.78 -26.38
N TYR A 960 -17.89 -28.78 -27.20
CA TYR A 960 -18.85 -27.73 -26.82
C TYR A 960 -20.23 -28.30 -26.47
N LYS A 961 -20.69 -29.28 -27.24
CA LYS A 961 -21.97 -29.95 -26.99
C LYS A 961 -21.94 -30.82 -25.72
N LEU A 962 -20.83 -31.49 -25.40
CA LEU A 962 -20.68 -32.24 -24.15
C LEU A 962 -20.79 -31.37 -22.89
N TYR A 963 -20.39 -30.10 -22.99
CA TYR A 963 -20.53 -29.11 -21.92
C TYR A 963 -21.84 -28.31 -22.00
N ASN A 964 -22.78 -28.70 -22.86
CA ASN A 964 -24.08 -28.07 -23.05
C ASN A 964 -24.01 -26.57 -23.37
N LEU A 965 -23.00 -26.15 -24.14
CA LEU A 965 -22.88 -24.77 -24.57
C LEU A 965 -23.91 -24.43 -25.66
N THR A 966 -24.35 -23.19 -25.65
CA THR A 966 -25.14 -22.59 -26.72
C THR A 966 -24.21 -22.03 -27.80
N TYR A 967 -24.72 -21.84 -29.01
CA TYR A 967 -23.95 -21.25 -30.10
C TYR A 967 -23.32 -19.89 -29.72
N GLN A 968 -24.06 -19.04 -29.00
CA GLN A 968 -23.55 -17.73 -28.57
C GLN A 968 -22.42 -17.85 -27.54
N GLU A 969 -22.50 -18.80 -26.61
CA GLU A 969 -21.40 -19.08 -25.68
C GLU A 969 -20.15 -19.61 -26.41
N VAL A 970 -20.34 -20.45 -27.44
CA VAL A 970 -19.24 -20.94 -28.29
C VAL A 970 -18.51 -19.78 -28.96
N LEU A 971 -19.24 -18.81 -29.55
CA LEU A 971 -18.60 -17.63 -30.19
C LEU A 971 -17.79 -16.75 -29.22
N ILE A 972 -18.03 -16.84 -27.92
CA ILE A 972 -17.24 -16.11 -26.91
C ILE A 972 -15.91 -16.82 -26.66
N ILE A 973 -15.91 -18.15 -26.72
CA ILE A 973 -14.73 -19.00 -26.54
C ILE A 973 -13.92 -19.07 -27.83
N ASP A 974 -14.61 -19.15 -28.96
CA ASP A 974 -14.09 -19.36 -30.30
C ASP A 974 -14.80 -18.42 -31.30
N PRO A 975 -14.36 -17.15 -31.40
CA PRO A 975 -15.00 -16.16 -32.26
C PRO A 975 -14.94 -16.49 -33.76
N GLU A 976 -14.06 -17.40 -34.15
CA GLU A 976 -13.86 -17.84 -35.54
C GLU A 976 -14.57 -19.18 -35.83
N PHE A 977 -15.46 -19.62 -34.93
CA PHE A 977 -16.17 -20.88 -35.06
C PHE A 977 -16.93 -21.00 -36.40
N SER A 978 -16.67 -22.09 -37.11
CA SER A 978 -16.96 -22.21 -38.54
C SER A 978 -18.43 -22.47 -38.89
N LEU A 979 -19.22 -23.05 -37.98
CA LEU A 979 -20.61 -23.43 -38.25
C LEU A 979 -21.60 -22.28 -38.02
N THR A 980 -22.73 -22.34 -38.72
CA THR A 980 -23.89 -21.48 -38.44
C THR A 980 -24.63 -21.93 -37.18
N GLN A 981 -25.45 -21.05 -36.61
CA GLN A 981 -26.28 -21.39 -35.45
C GLN A 981 -27.22 -22.58 -35.72
N GLU A 982 -27.82 -22.64 -36.90
CA GLU A 982 -28.73 -23.73 -37.28
C GLU A 982 -28.00 -25.07 -37.38
N GLU A 983 -26.82 -25.09 -37.99
CA GLU A 983 -25.98 -26.30 -38.07
C GLU A 983 -25.53 -26.76 -36.68
N TYR A 984 -25.13 -25.82 -35.82
CA TYR A 984 -24.76 -26.12 -34.45
C TYR A 984 -25.94 -26.73 -33.70
N ASP A 985 -27.11 -26.08 -33.70
CA ASP A 985 -28.29 -26.52 -32.95
C ASP A 985 -28.82 -27.88 -33.43
N ASN A 986 -28.69 -28.19 -34.73
CA ASN A 986 -29.07 -29.47 -35.31
C ASN A 986 -28.07 -30.61 -35.07
N TYR A 987 -26.82 -30.31 -34.70
CA TYR A 987 -25.80 -31.33 -34.44
C TYR A 987 -26.11 -32.12 -33.15
N LYS A 988 -26.20 -33.45 -33.27
CA LYS A 988 -26.42 -34.38 -32.15
C LYS A 988 -25.21 -35.32 -31.99
N ILE A 989 -24.78 -35.49 -30.74
CA ILE A 989 -23.70 -36.42 -30.35
C ILE A 989 -24.26 -37.83 -30.20
#